data_AF-A0A941KMV1-F1
#
_entry.id   AF-A0A941KMV1-F1
#
_cell.length_a   1.000
_cell.length_b   1.000
_cell.length_c   1.000
_cell.angle_alpha   90.00
_cell.angle_beta   90.00
_cell.angle_gamma   90.00
#
_symmetry.space_group_name_H-M   'P 1'
#
loop_
_entity.id
_entity.type
_entity.pdbx_description
1 polymer ?
#
loop_
_entity_poly.entity_id
_entity_poly.type
_entity_poly.pdbx_seq_one_letter_code
_entity_poly.pdbx_strand_id
1 'polypeptide(L)'
;MSLIINTPYVCPQQHWIEKAGGTLEIKPERRPASYEIFDARNNTKRTETLDLVNTIRSRVDEWREAGWPGITIVTRKLLEHWHDKTARQYPFYFCQLEAIETLIWWVEGAAEYKQGIAIQGDGGAWERLCNKMATGSGKTTVMAMIITWQVLNAITYPKRNKDFSKAIFIVAPGLTVKERLQVLLPTDGSYYDEFNMCPSESLRHKLNNAEVLIENWHSLMPLKDVARSVVKKGKESDEAYTRRVMGKLARHKDIVVINDEAHHAYRKPPELKISKKQAEDHGIDLDDATRWIEGLDRIHKTRRIQRCFDLSATPFAPTGKKTTDTALFDWIVSDFGLNDAIEAGLVKTPRVVVRDDALPDAKTLKSKLYHIYRDPAVSEDLNRSKAEPHEALPKLVQDAYALLGADWRETKKQWEDAGHHSPPVMLTVCNRTETAARIEYFLNNGDAHWPEMQAPEKTLRVDSKVLEKAEVGEKSSSDKGYEARLKAIVKASGLPGTRMEQLLAMKKEELLREIVDNVGKRGGGGQRLQKVISVAMLSEGWDAKNVTHIMGLRAFTSQLLCEQVVGRGLRRVSYDTDENGLFVPEYVNVFGVPLSISESGDAGEAPPPPKPATQIEVIPERAPLEIRWPNVLRVENIVKQELSVDWSSLPVLELDPASTPISADLAPALGVATDLGKVTEIALEKIPDGFRLQRLVFQAARKGFAELEHSFKGSEGLLVAQLVRIVEEFLSSDKLSIPSLFHSDPLRRRILIALNVDLVVQHLMRHLIEINTESLTPIFDEDNPIGATGQMRTWYTTKPCFPAKKSHISHLVGDSTWEGYTANILERRDDVISFAKNDHLGFQIYYMWNGSRRKYVPDFLVRYASGKTLALEIKGKDSPQNKAKRAALAHWVGAVNGSGGFGEWCWDVAFAPAEVQDIVSKHA
;
A
#
# COMPACT_ATOMS: atom_id res chain seq x y z
N MET A 1 32.32 -1.47 -9.46
CA MET A 1 32.07 -1.63 -8.00
C MET A 1 30.78 -0.91 -7.70
N SER A 2 29.77 -1.56 -7.11
CA SER A 2 28.47 -0.91 -6.82
C SER A 2 28.61 0.07 -5.65
N LEU A 3 27.95 1.24 -5.75
CA LEU A 3 27.82 2.16 -4.61
C LEU A 3 26.78 1.70 -3.57
N ILE A 4 25.94 0.71 -3.90
CA ILE A 4 24.97 0.12 -2.97
C ILE A 4 25.70 -0.83 -2.03
N ILE A 5 25.77 -0.44 -0.76
CA ILE A 5 26.49 -1.16 0.31
C ILE A 5 25.63 -1.41 1.55
N ASN A 6 24.41 -0.86 1.61
CA ASN A 6 23.47 -1.06 2.70
C ASN A 6 22.16 -1.66 2.19
N THR A 7 21.50 -2.46 3.02
CA THR A 7 20.11 -2.86 2.79
C THR A 7 19.17 -1.74 3.31
N PRO A 8 18.08 -1.41 2.60
CA PRO A 8 17.17 -0.33 2.99
C PRO A 8 16.32 -0.64 4.23
N TYR A 9 16.32 -1.90 4.70
CA TYR A 9 15.43 -2.41 5.74
C TYR A 9 16.06 -2.44 7.14
N VAL A 10 17.34 -2.08 7.26
CA VAL A 10 18.05 -1.99 8.54
C VAL A 10 18.81 -0.67 8.63
N CYS A 11 19.25 -0.32 9.85
CA CYS A 11 20.08 0.86 10.06
C CYS A 11 21.37 0.76 9.21
N PRO A 12 21.74 1.79 8.42
CA PRO A 12 23.00 1.80 7.68
C PRO A 12 24.19 1.58 8.60
N GLN A 13 25.03 0.60 8.28
CA GLN A 13 26.19 0.22 9.10
C GLN A 13 27.52 0.69 8.50
N GLN A 14 27.50 1.17 7.26
CA GLN A 14 28.67 1.60 6.54
C GLN A 14 28.33 2.70 5.53
N HIS A 15 29.31 3.52 5.15
CA HIS A 15 29.12 4.58 4.16
C HIS A 15 30.41 4.90 3.41
N TRP A 16 30.29 5.47 2.22
CA TRP A 16 31.42 5.93 1.41
C TRP A 16 31.94 7.29 1.87
N ILE A 17 33.26 7.41 1.89
CA ILE A 17 34.00 8.67 2.04
C ILE A 17 34.98 8.88 0.89
N GLU A 18 35.18 10.13 0.49
CA GLU A 18 36.16 10.53 -0.53
C GLU A 18 37.49 10.89 0.16
N LYS A 19 38.59 10.21 -0.20
CA LYS A 19 39.95 10.52 0.26
C LYS A 19 40.56 11.69 -0.51
N ALA A 20 41.61 12.27 0.06
CA ALA A 20 42.51 13.17 -0.67
C ALA A 20 43.03 12.46 -1.94
N GLY A 21 42.66 12.99 -3.11
CA GLY A 21 42.94 12.37 -4.41
C GLY A 21 41.73 11.75 -5.13
N GLY A 22 40.52 11.81 -4.55
CA GLY A 22 39.27 11.43 -5.23
C GLY A 22 38.94 9.94 -5.23
N THR A 23 39.66 9.13 -4.45
CA THR A 23 39.37 7.70 -4.27
C THR A 23 38.33 7.48 -3.18
N LEU A 24 37.39 6.55 -3.40
CA LEU A 24 36.35 6.21 -2.45
C LEU A 24 36.79 5.09 -1.50
N GLU A 25 36.52 5.24 -0.21
CA GLU A 25 36.73 4.23 0.83
C GLU A 25 35.44 4.01 1.63
N ILE A 26 35.18 2.76 2.01
CA ILE A 26 34.07 2.39 2.90
C ILE A 26 34.52 2.58 4.34
N LYS A 27 33.73 3.33 5.11
CA LYS A 27 33.83 3.36 6.57
C LYS A 27 32.76 2.46 7.20
N PRO A 28 33.13 1.57 8.14
CA PRO A 28 32.20 0.64 8.81
C PRO A 28 31.47 1.33 9.98
N GLU A 29 30.85 2.47 9.71
CA GLU A 29 30.02 3.20 10.67
C GLU A 29 28.82 3.84 9.97
N ARG A 30 27.77 4.15 10.74
CA ARG A 30 26.63 4.95 10.24
C ARG A 30 27.09 6.36 9.88
N ARG A 31 26.69 6.86 8.71
CA ARG A 31 26.95 8.24 8.29
C ARG A 31 26.36 9.25 9.31
N PRO A 32 27.19 10.14 9.89
CA PRO A 32 26.69 11.22 10.72
C PRO A 32 25.74 12.13 9.93
N ALA A 33 24.62 12.52 10.55
CA ALA A 33 23.72 13.52 9.97
C ALA A 33 24.51 14.80 9.74
N SER A 34 24.58 15.23 8.49
CA SER A 34 25.40 16.35 8.03
C SER A 34 24.93 16.81 6.66
N TYR A 35 25.45 17.95 6.21
CA TYR A 35 25.20 18.46 4.87
C TYR A 35 26.45 19.11 4.28
N GLU A 36 26.58 19.01 2.96
CA GLU A 36 27.76 19.53 2.25
C GLU A 36 27.42 20.84 1.55
N ILE A 37 28.24 21.86 1.82
CA ILE A 37 28.19 23.15 1.15
C ILE A 37 29.37 23.24 0.20
N PHE A 38 29.08 23.64 -1.04
CA PHE A 38 30.08 23.85 -2.06
C PHE A 38 30.30 25.35 -2.27
N ASP A 39 31.50 25.86 -1.97
CA ASP A 39 31.86 27.23 -2.30
C ASP A 39 32.28 27.30 -3.77
N ALA A 40 31.37 27.79 -4.61
CA ALA A 40 31.60 27.94 -6.04
C ALA A 40 32.72 28.95 -6.39
N ARG A 41 33.03 29.92 -5.52
CA ARG A 41 34.06 30.93 -5.78
C ARG A 41 35.46 30.40 -5.50
N ASN A 42 35.61 29.65 -4.42
CA ASN A 42 36.91 29.14 -3.97
C ASN A 42 37.14 27.67 -4.36
N ASN A 43 36.16 27.02 -4.97
CA ASN A 43 36.18 25.60 -5.35
C ASN A 43 36.49 24.69 -4.15
N THR A 44 35.96 25.05 -2.98
CA THR A 44 36.12 24.29 -1.73
C THR A 44 34.81 23.64 -1.32
N LYS A 45 34.93 22.49 -0.64
CA LYS A 45 33.81 21.75 -0.06
C LYS A 45 33.92 21.83 1.46
N ARG A 46 32.84 22.18 2.14
CA ARG A 46 32.73 22.11 3.60
C ARG A 46 31.56 21.24 4.01
N THR A 47 31.72 20.49 5.10
CA THR A 47 30.67 19.65 5.68
C THR A 47 30.27 20.24 7.02
N GLU A 48 28.99 20.46 7.23
CA GLU A 48 28.43 20.92 8.49
C GLU A 48 27.61 19.80 9.13
N THR A 49 27.89 19.49 10.40
CA THR A 49 27.22 18.43 11.14
C THR A 49 25.88 18.90 11.70
N LEU A 50 24.92 17.98 11.77
CA LEU A 50 23.63 18.16 12.43
C LEU A 50 23.68 17.54 13.83
N ASP A 51 24.40 18.19 14.74
CA ASP A 51 24.70 17.64 16.08
C ASP A 51 23.44 17.31 16.88
N LEU A 52 22.40 18.15 16.79
CA LEU A 52 21.10 17.89 17.43
C LEU A 52 20.47 16.59 16.91
N VAL A 53 20.49 16.37 15.59
CA VAL A 53 19.92 15.16 14.97
C VAL A 53 20.72 13.91 15.36
N ASN A 54 22.05 14.00 15.38
CA ASN A 54 22.90 12.89 15.83
C ASN A 54 22.66 12.54 17.30
N THR A 55 22.43 13.55 18.14
CA THR A 55 22.06 13.35 19.55
C THR A 55 20.68 12.70 19.66
N ILE A 56 19.68 13.19 18.90
CA ILE A 56 18.33 12.61 18.88
C ILE A 56 18.35 11.15 18.43
N ARG A 57 19.10 10.80 17.37
CA ARG A 57 19.25 9.39 16.92
C ARG A 57 19.68 8.48 18.08
N SER A 58 20.70 8.89 18.83
CA SER A 58 21.19 8.13 19.99
C SER A 58 20.10 7.97 21.07
N ARG A 59 19.32 9.02 21.35
CA ARG A 59 18.21 8.97 22.32
C ARG A 59 17.05 8.09 21.87
N VAL A 60 16.73 8.11 20.58
CA VAL A 60 15.69 7.26 20.00
C VAL A 60 16.13 5.80 20.02
N ASP A 61 17.41 5.52 19.78
CA ASP A 61 17.98 4.17 19.89
C ASP A 61 17.87 3.64 21.34
N GLU A 62 18.33 4.41 22.34
CA GLU A 62 18.16 4.08 23.77
C GLU A 62 16.69 3.81 24.14
N TRP A 63 15.78 4.66 23.67
CA TRP A 63 14.33 4.54 23.92
C TRP A 63 13.70 3.32 23.23
N ARG A 64 14.16 2.98 22.03
CA ARG A 64 13.72 1.78 21.29
C ARG A 64 14.18 0.50 22.00
N GLU A 65 15.45 0.46 22.42
CA GLU A 65 16.02 -0.67 23.17
C GLU A 65 15.31 -0.92 24.51
N ALA A 66 14.86 0.15 25.18
CA ALA A 66 14.05 0.07 26.39
C ALA A 66 12.59 -0.37 26.16
N GLY A 67 12.19 -0.71 24.92
CA GLY A 67 10.84 -1.18 24.60
C GLY A 67 9.79 -0.07 24.53
N TRP A 68 10.19 1.12 24.08
CA TRP A 68 9.34 2.31 23.87
C TRP A 68 8.58 2.77 25.13
N PRO A 69 9.27 3.15 26.22
CA PRO A 69 8.60 3.65 27.42
C PRO A 69 7.83 4.96 27.18
N GLY A 70 6.65 5.08 27.78
CA GLY A 70 5.80 6.29 27.75
C GLY A 70 4.68 6.30 26.69
N ILE A 71 4.70 5.39 25.72
CA ILE A 71 3.69 5.36 24.63
C ILE A 71 2.34 4.77 25.06
N THR A 72 1.28 5.11 24.31
CA THR A 72 -0.01 4.42 24.47
C THR A 72 0.01 2.97 23.99
N ILE A 73 -1.01 2.21 24.38
CA ILE A 73 -1.26 0.85 23.89
C ILE A 73 -1.50 0.83 22.38
N VAL A 74 -2.16 1.87 21.84
CA VAL A 74 -2.40 1.99 20.37
C VAL A 74 -1.07 2.17 19.65
N THR A 75 -0.25 3.11 20.11
CA THR A 75 1.08 3.35 19.53
C THR A 75 1.97 2.12 19.61
N ARG A 76 1.94 1.38 20.73
CA ARG A 76 2.69 0.12 20.86
C ARG A 76 2.29 -0.90 19.79
N LYS A 77 0.99 -1.12 19.61
CA LYS A 77 0.47 -2.03 18.57
C LYS A 77 0.87 -1.59 17.16
N LEU A 78 0.86 -0.27 16.90
CA LEU A 78 1.30 0.28 15.61
C LEU A 78 2.78 0.00 15.37
N LEU A 79 3.65 0.30 16.34
CA LEU A 79 5.09 0.07 16.22
C LEU A 79 5.40 -1.43 16.03
N GLU A 80 4.80 -2.31 16.84
CA GLU A 80 4.95 -3.78 16.70
C GLU A 80 4.53 -4.25 15.30
N HIS A 81 3.41 -3.75 14.77
CA HIS A 81 2.90 -4.08 13.44
C HIS A 81 3.75 -3.49 12.30
N TRP A 82 4.32 -2.31 12.48
CA TRP A 82 5.19 -1.69 11.48
C TRP A 82 6.55 -2.39 11.40
N HIS A 83 7.06 -2.89 12.52
CA HIS A 83 8.28 -3.71 12.57
C HIS A 83 8.09 -5.18 12.17
N ASP A 84 6.85 -5.70 12.19
CA ASP A 84 6.55 -7.07 11.73
C ASP A 84 6.75 -7.21 10.21
N LYS A 85 7.87 -7.83 9.81
CA LYS A 85 8.21 -8.12 8.42
C LYS A 85 7.27 -9.12 7.75
N THR A 86 6.44 -9.83 8.50
CA THR A 86 5.45 -10.78 7.97
C THR A 86 4.07 -10.16 7.77
N ALA A 87 3.84 -8.94 8.28
CA ALA A 87 2.57 -8.25 8.17
C ALA A 87 2.27 -7.78 6.74
N ARG A 88 3.30 -7.65 5.90
CA ARG A 88 3.22 -7.12 4.53
C ARG A 88 4.30 -7.75 3.65
N GLN A 89 4.07 -7.78 2.34
CA GLN A 89 5.01 -8.35 1.37
C GLN A 89 6.34 -7.58 1.35
N TYR A 90 6.27 -6.25 1.35
CA TYR A 90 7.44 -5.38 1.39
C TYR A 90 7.47 -4.66 2.75
N PRO A 91 8.47 -4.96 3.61
CA PRO A 91 8.63 -4.25 4.88
C PRO A 91 8.83 -2.75 4.67
N PHE A 92 8.56 -1.96 5.71
CA PHE A 92 8.90 -0.55 5.68
C PHE A 92 10.42 -0.37 5.67
N TYR A 93 10.88 0.69 5.01
CA TYR A 93 12.30 1.04 5.03
C TYR A 93 12.68 1.52 6.42
N PHE A 94 13.94 1.28 6.81
CA PHE A 94 14.47 1.75 8.08
C PHE A 94 14.28 3.26 8.25
N CYS A 95 14.54 4.05 7.21
CA CYS A 95 14.38 5.50 7.25
C CYS A 95 12.93 5.96 7.48
N GLN A 96 11.93 5.17 7.07
CA GLN A 96 10.52 5.46 7.33
C GLN A 96 10.19 5.19 8.80
N LEU A 97 10.65 4.05 9.33
CA LEU A 97 10.47 3.65 10.72
C LEU A 97 11.18 4.61 11.67
N GLU A 98 12.44 4.96 11.39
CA GLU A 98 13.20 5.93 12.19
C GLU A 98 12.51 7.31 12.19
N ALA A 99 12.02 7.77 11.04
CA ALA A 99 11.33 9.04 10.94
C ALA A 99 10.07 9.09 11.82
N ILE A 100 9.20 8.08 11.74
CA ILE A 100 7.97 8.03 12.56
C ILE A 100 8.27 7.78 14.04
N GLU A 101 9.23 6.92 14.37
CA GLU A 101 9.64 6.65 15.76
C GLU A 101 10.21 7.89 16.41
N THR A 102 10.99 8.70 15.70
CA THR A 102 11.52 9.97 16.21
C THR A 102 10.40 10.94 16.56
N LEU A 103 9.36 11.03 15.73
CA LEU A 103 8.18 11.86 16.02
C LEU A 103 7.39 11.34 17.24
N ILE A 104 7.19 10.02 17.31
CA ILE A 104 6.50 9.38 18.45
C ILE A 104 7.29 9.58 19.74
N TRP A 105 8.61 9.37 19.71
CA TRP A 105 9.50 9.57 20.85
C TRP A 105 9.38 10.99 21.39
N TRP A 106 9.38 12.00 20.52
CA TRP A 106 9.25 13.39 20.96
C TRP A 106 7.90 13.65 21.64
N VAL A 107 6.81 13.19 21.03
CA VAL A 107 5.43 13.50 21.49
C VAL A 107 5.02 12.65 22.69
N GLU A 108 5.32 11.36 22.70
CA GLU A 108 4.85 10.41 23.72
C GLU A 108 5.94 9.87 24.64
N GLY A 109 7.21 9.89 24.21
CA GLY A 109 8.30 9.30 24.98
C GLY A 109 8.38 9.86 26.40
N ALA A 110 8.77 9.00 27.35
CA ALA A 110 8.97 9.40 28.73
C ALA A 110 9.99 10.55 28.84
N ALA A 111 9.76 11.49 29.77
CA ALA A 111 10.51 12.74 29.86
C ALA A 111 12.02 12.56 30.04
N GLU A 112 12.43 11.50 30.74
CA GLU A 112 13.84 11.13 30.97
C GLU A 112 14.61 10.92 29.67
N TYR A 113 13.97 10.35 28.64
CA TYR A 113 14.60 10.09 27.34
C TYR A 113 14.75 11.36 26.50
N LYS A 114 14.07 12.46 26.86
CA LYS A 114 14.10 13.75 26.16
C LYS A 114 14.97 14.79 26.86
N GLN A 115 15.55 14.45 28.01
CA GLN A 115 16.32 15.39 28.81
C GLN A 115 17.51 15.97 28.04
N GLY A 116 17.64 17.29 28.06
CA GLY A 116 18.72 18.02 27.37
C GLY A 116 18.49 18.26 25.87
N ILE A 117 17.35 17.84 25.32
CA ILE A 117 16.98 18.09 23.93
C ILE A 117 16.09 19.33 23.86
N ALA A 118 16.52 20.35 23.11
CA ALA A 118 15.76 21.57 22.88
C ALA A 118 15.62 21.83 21.38
N ILE A 119 14.38 21.79 20.88
CA ILE A 119 14.04 22.05 19.47
C ILE A 119 13.61 23.52 19.36
N GLN A 120 14.34 24.32 18.58
CA GLN A 120 14.17 25.79 18.55
C GLN A 120 12.92 26.26 17.79
N GLY A 121 12.31 25.41 16.97
CA GLY A 121 11.14 25.76 16.14
C GLY A 121 11.46 26.88 15.13
N ASP A 122 10.43 27.45 14.49
CA ASP A 122 10.60 28.54 13.51
C ASP A 122 10.39 29.94 14.11
N GLY A 123 10.28 30.05 15.44
CA GLY A 123 9.93 31.28 16.16
C GLY A 123 8.42 31.59 16.19
N GLY A 124 7.57 30.72 15.65
CA GLY A 124 6.11 30.82 15.69
C GLY A 124 5.47 30.36 17.00
N ALA A 125 4.15 30.55 17.11
CA ALA A 125 3.36 30.21 18.30
C ALA A 125 3.02 28.71 18.44
N TRP A 126 3.32 27.90 17.42
CA TRP A 126 2.99 26.48 17.36
C TRP A 126 4.23 25.67 16.98
N GLU A 127 4.30 24.43 17.46
CA GLU A 127 5.49 23.58 17.35
C GLU A 127 5.66 23.00 15.94
N ARG A 128 6.92 22.86 15.50
CA ARG A 128 7.30 22.28 14.23
C ARG A 128 8.36 21.21 14.44
N LEU A 129 8.21 20.08 13.77
CA LEU A 129 9.19 18.99 13.75
C LEU A 129 9.44 18.60 12.30
N CYS A 130 10.70 18.56 11.88
CA CYS A 130 11.06 18.24 10.50
C CYS A 130 11.78 16.91 10.37
N ASN A 131 11.24 16.02 9.54
CA ASN A 131 11.94 14.85 9.04
C ASN A 131 12.59 15.21 7.69
N LYS A 132 13.93 15.30 7.67
CA LYS A 132 14.71 15.41 6.44
C LYS A 132 14.80 14.04 5.78
N MET A 133 14.18 13.88 4.61
CA MET A 133 14.05 12.59 3.93
C MET A 133 14.30 12.73 2.43
N ALA A 134 15.31 12.01 1.92
CA ALA A 134 15.66 11.99 0.51
C ALA A 134 14.46 11.66 -0.40
N THR A 135 14.47 12.19 -1.63
CA THR A 135 13.47 11.82 -2.64
C THR A 135 13.51 10.31 -2.88
N GLY A 136 12.34 9.66 -2.94
CA GLY A 136 12.24 8.20 -3.14
C GLY A 136 12.28 7.36 -1.86
N SER A 137 12.61 7.94 -0.70
CA SER A 137 12.62 7.24 0.60
C SER A 137 11.23 6.93 1.19
N GLY A 138 10.16 7.45 0.57
CA GLY A 138 8.77 7.19 0.99
C GLY A 138 8.18 8.20 1.98
N LYS A 139 8.40 9.51 1.77
CA LYS A 139 7.77 10.60 2.55
C LYS A 139 6.25 10.41 2.72
N THR A 140 5.54 10.09 1.64
CA THR A 140 4.08 9.88 1.67
C THR A 140 3.67 8.68 2.53
N THR A 141 4.48 7.62 2.59
CA THR A 141 4.27 6.49 3.50
C THR A 141 4.38 6.93 4.96
N VAL A 142 5.38 7.76 5.29
CA VAL A 142 5.50 8.34 6.65
C VAL A 142 4.33 9.27 6.98
N MET A 143 3.82 10.06 6.02
CA MET A 143 2.60 10.85 6.23
C MET A 143 1.40 9.97 6.59
N ALA A 144 1.23 8.83 5.91
CA ALA A 144 0.18 7.87 6.25
C ALA A 144 0.38 7.26 7.65
N MET A 145 1.62 6.98 8.06
CA MET A 145 1.94 6.54 9.41
C MET A 145 1.60 7.60 10.46
N ILE A 146 1.94 8.88 10.20
CA ILE A 146 1.60 10.02 11.07
C ILE A 146 0.08 10.10 11.24
N ILE A 147 -0.69 10.05 10.15
CA ILE A 147 -2.16 10.13 10.20
C ILE A 147 -2.73 8.94 10.98
N THR A 148 -2.25 7.73 10.70
CA THR A 148 -2.67 6.51 11.40
C THR A 148 -2.43 6.62 12.91
N TRP A 149 -1.24 7.06 13.31
CA TRP A 149 -0.86 7.25 14.70
C TRP A 149 -1.71 8.34 15.39
N GLN A 150 -1.84 9.51 14.75
CA GLN A 150 -2.56 10.66 15.30
C GLN A 150 -4.05 10.37 15.46
N VAL A 151 -4.70 9.86 14.42
CA VAL A 151 -6.16 9.65 14.41
C VAL A 151 -6.55 8.52 15.37
N LEU A 152 -5.88 7.37 15.32
CA LEU A 152 -6.25 6.23 16.17
C LEU A 152 -6.06 6.54 17.66
N ASN A 153 -5.01 7.28 18.02
CA ASN A 153 -4.84 7.75 19.37
C ASN A 153 -5.87 8.82 19.76
N ALA A 154 -6.19 9.77 18.88
CA ALA A 154 -7.20 10.80 19.17
C ALA A 154 -8.59 10.20 19.40
N ILE A 155 -8.96 9.15 18.65
CA ILE A 155 -10.23 8.43 18.82
C ILE A 155 -10.23 7.62 20.12
N THR A 156 -9.13 6.94 20.43
CA THR A 156 -9.04 6.03 21.59
C THR A 156 -8.87 6.80 22.89
N TYR A 157 -8.14 7.91 22.87
CA TYR A 157 -7.78 8.74 24.03
C TYR A 157 -8.22 10.19 23.84
N PRO A 158 -9.53 10.49 23.78
CA PRO A 158 -10.04 11.83 23.46
C PRO A 158 -9.63 12.93 24.46
N LYS A 159 -9.19 12.56 25.67
CA LYS A 159 -8.66 13.50 26.67
C LYS A 159 -7.21 13.93 26.41
N ARG A 160 -6.49 13.24 25.50
CA ARG A 160 -5.12 13.60 25.07
C ARG A 160 -5.13 14.48 23.82
N ASN A 161 -6.10 15.39 23.73
CA ASN A 161 -6.27 16.33 22.61
C ASN A 161 -5.20 17.44 22.54
N LYS A 162 -4.11 17.34 23.30
CA LYS A 162 -2.89 18.14 23.12
C LYS A 162 -1.81 17.39 22.35
N ASP A 163 -1.88 16.05 22.38
CA ASP A 163 -0.88 15.17 21.79
C ASP A 163 -1.33 14.65 20.42
N PHE A 164 -2.65 14.44 20.29
CA PHE A 164 -3.25 13.80 19.12
C PHE A 164 -4.41 14.58 18.54
N SER A 165 -4.59 14.45 17.21
CA SER A 165 -5.77 14.96 16.51
C SER A 165 -6.29 13.97 15.46
N LYS A 166 -7.61 13.96 15.29
CA LYS A 166 -8.27 13.31 14.14
C LYS A 166 -8.48 14.27 12.96
N ALA A 167 -8.20 15.56 13.15
CA ALA A 167 -8.37 16.62 12.16
C ALA A 167 -7.00 16.98 11.59
N ILE A 168 -6.73 16.51 10.37
CA ILE A 168 -5.43 16.63 9.70
C ILE A 168 -5.56 17.58 8.51
N PHE A 169 -4.74 18.62 8.49
CA PHE A 169 -4.60 19.52 7.36
C PHE A 169 -3.26 19.29 6.67
N ILE A 170 -3.28 18.90 5.40
CA ILE A 170 -2.09 18.65 4.60
C ILE A 170 -1.96 19.79 3.60
N VAL A 171 -0.81 20.48 3.61
CA VAL A 171 -0.53 21.52 2.63
C VAL A 171 0.48 21.00 1.62
N ALA A 172 0.03 20.98 0.37
CA ALA A 172 0.81 20.62 -0.79
C ALA A 172 1.36 21.90 -1.44
N PRO A 173 2.59 21.86 -1.93
CA PRO A 173 3.19 23.02 -2.56
C PRO A 173 2.64 23.27 -3.99
N GLY A 174 2.07 22.24 -4.64
CA GLY A 174 1.64 22.31 -6.03
C GLY A 174 0.40 21.46 -6.28
N LEU A 175 -0.30 21.69 -7.40
CA LEU A 175 -1.53 20.95 -7.69
C LEU A 175 -1.28 19.48 -8.04
N THR A 176 -0.20 19.14 -8.74
CA THR A 176 0.13 17.72 -8.99
C THR A 176 0.46 16.98 -7.69
N VAL A 177 1.21 17.61 -6.78
CA VAL A 177 1.50 16.98 -5.49
C VAL A 177 0.22 16.82 -4.67
N LYS A 178 -0.68 17.80 -4.68
CA LYS A 178 -2.01 17.68 -4.07
C LYS A 178 -2.79 16.47 -4.62
N GLU A 179 -2.78 16.26 -5.94
CA GLU A 179 -3.43 15.12 -6.59
C GLU A 179 -2.78 13.78 -6.20
N ARG A 180 -1.45 13.71 -6.13
CA ARG A 180 -0.73 12.51 -5.67
C ARG A 180 -1.01 12.18 -4.20
N LEU A 181 -1.13 13.20 -3.35
CA LEU A 181 -1.38 13.02 -1.91
C LEU A 181 -2.82 12.55 -1.60
N GLN A 182 -3.73 12.49 -2.59
CA GLN A 182 -5.09 11.97 -2.38
C GLN A 182 -5.12 10.53 -1.84
N VAL A 183 -4.05 9.75 -2.05
CA VAL A 183 -3.85 8.43 -1.45
C VAL A 183 -3.84 8.42 0.09
N LEU A 184 -3.71 9.60 0.72
CA LEU A 184 -3.77 9.80 2.17
C LEU A 184 -5.20 10.04 2.70
N LEU A 185 -6.19 10.18 1.82
CA LEU A 185 -7.59 10.16 2.25
C LEU A 185 -7.94 8.73 2.66
N PRO A 186 -8.65 8.52 3.80
CA PRO A 186 -8.99 7.19 4.31
C PRO A 186 -10.16 6.56 3.52
N THR A 187 -10.03 6.49 2.20
CA THR A 187 -10.98 5.84 1.28
C THR A 187 -10.44 4.50 0.80
N ASP A 188 -11.26 3.74 0.09
CA ASP A 188 -10.82 2.52 -0.57
C ASP A 188 -9.68 2.82 -1.55
N GLY A 189 -8.67 1.96 -1.58
CA GLY A 189 -7.50 2.15 -2.46
C GLY A 189 -6.43 3.07 -1.88
N SER A 190 -6.58 3.53 -0.64
CA SER A 190 -5.62 4.41 0.03
C SER A 190 -4.34 3.69 0.47
N TYR A 191 -3.32 4.48 0.85
CA TYR A 191 -2.06 3.97 1.39
C TYR A 191 -2.22 3.21 2.71
N TYR A 192 -3.33 3.42 3.42
CA TYR A 192 -3.63 2.67 4.63
C TYR A 192 -3.86 1.19 4.33
N ASP A 193 -4.49 0.90 3.19
CA ASP A 193 -4.73 -0.47 2.72
C ASP A 193 -3.50 -1.02 1.99
N GLU A 194 -2.92 -0.23 1.08
CA GLU A 194 -1.80 -0.66 0.21
C GLU A 194 -0.60 -1.15 1.04
N PHE A 195 -0.29 -0.43 2.12
CA PHE A 195 0.84 -0.75 2.98
C PHE A 195 0.46 -1.54 4.24
N ASN A 196 -0.81 -1.95 4.36
CA ASN A 196 -1.35 -2.57 5.57
C ASN A 196 -0.92 -1.78 6.82
N MET A 197 -1.34 -0.51 6.91
CA MET A 197 -0.87 0.43 7.95
C MET A 197 -1.42 0.11 9.34
N CYS A 198 -2.58 -0.55 9.41
CA CYS A 198 -3.28 -0.84 10.66
C CYS A 198 -3.09 -2.31 11.08
N PRO A 199 -2.87 -2.61 12.38
CA PRO A 199 -2.71 -3.97 12.89
C PRO A 199 -3.94 -4.88 12.74
N SER A 200 -5.12 -4.28 12.59
CA SER A 200 -6.39 -4.99 12.43
C SER A 200 -7.38 -4.18 11.62
N GLU A 201 -8.37 -4.86 11.05
CA GLU A 201 -9.44 -4.24 10.28
C GLU A 201 -10.29 -3.29 11.13
N SER A 202 -10.62 -3.67 12.36
CA SER A 202 -11.25 -2.74 13.34
C SER A 202 -10.50 -1.41 13.52
N LEU A 203 -9.15 -1.43 13.61
CA LEU A 203 -8.37 -0.19 13.68
C LEU A 203 -8.41 0.55 12.34
N ARG A 204 -8.36 -0.17 11.22
CA ARG A 204 -8.50 0.42 9.89
C ARG A 204 -9.86 1.09 9.68
N HIS A 205 -10.94 0.50 10.18
CA HIS A 205 -12.28 1.08 10.13
C HIS A 205 -12.38 2.30 11.05
N LYS A 206 -11.78 2.27 12.25
CA LYS A 206 -11.68 3.47 13.10
C LYS A 206 -10.97 4.62 12.39
N LEU A 207 -9.94 4.33 11.60
CA LEU A 207 -9.21 5.34 10.83
C LEU A 207 -10.10 6.09 9.81
N ASN A 208 -11.23 5.51 9.36
CA ASN A 208 -12.20 6.20 8.50
C ASN A 208 -12.83 7.43 9.17
N ASN A 209 -12.70 7.59 10.49
CA ASN A 209 -13.12 8.79 11.21
C ASN A 209 -12.08 9.92 11.15
N ALA A 210 -10.99 9.77 10.38
CA ALA A 210 -10.05 10.84 10.11
C ALA A 210 -10.71 11.92 9.24
N GLU A 211 -10.60 13.17 9.67
CA GLU A 211 -11.00 14.34 8.89
C GLU A 211 -9.75 14.91 8.25
N VAL A 212 -9.45 14.45 7.03
CA VAL A 212 -8.24 14.85 6.27
C VAL A 212 -8.63 15.85 5.19
N LEU A 213 -7.99 17.01 5.19
CA LEU A 213 -8.10 18.00 4.12
C LEU A 213 -6.72 18.22 3.49
N ILE A 214 -6.64 18.04 2.18
CA ILE A 214 -5.40 18.26 1.40
C ILE A 214 -5.63 19.48 0.52
N GLU A 215 -4.84 20.53 0.71
CA GLU A 215 -4.94 21.76 -0.06
C GLU A 215 -3.61 22.22 -0.63
N ASN A 216 -3.68 22.96 -1.74
CA ASN A 216 -2.51 23.64 -2.28
C ASN A 216 -2.28 24.95 -1.51
N TRP A 217 -1.03 25.36 -1.30
CA TRP A 217 -0.74 26.58 -0.55
C TRP A 217 -1.36 27.86 -1.15
N HIS A 218 -1.60 27.93 -2.47
CA HIS A 218 -2.30 29.09 -3.06
C HIS A 218 -3.70 29.29 -2.47
N SER A 219 -4.36 28.22 -1.99
CA SER A 219 -5.65 28.34 -1.30
C SER A 219 -5.56 29.18 -0.01
N LEU A 220 -4.38 29.21 0.62
CA LEU A 220 -4.06 30.00 1.81
C LEU A 220 -3.89 31.50 1.48
N MET A 221 -3.87 31.90 0.21
CA MET A 221 -3.76 33.32 -0.13
C MET A 221 -5.04 34.09 0.24
N PRO A 222 -4.92 35.36 0.67
CA PRO A 222 -6.07 36.25 0.81
C PRO A 222 -6.78 36.43 -0.54
N LEU A 223 -8.10 36.64 -0.51
CA LEU A 223 -8.85 37.00 -1.71
C LEU A 223 -8.36 38.34 -2.27
N LYS A 224 -8.23 38.45 -3.61
CA LYS A 224 -7.95 39.74 -4.27
C LYS A 224 -9.11 40.71 -4.02
N ASP A 225 -8.79 41.97 -3.78
CA ASP A 225 -9.79 43.03 -3.68
C ASP A 225 -10.56 43.16 -5.00
N VAL A 226 -11.90 43.11 -4.93
CA VAL A 226 -12.75 43.20 -6.11
C VAL A 226 -12.69 44.64 -6.64
N ALA A 227 -11.96 44.85 -7.74
CA ALA A 227 -11.69 46.17 -8.32
C ALA A 227 -12.95 46.96 -8.78
N ARG A 228 -14.13 46.35 -8.81
CA ARG A 228 -15.40 46.96 -9.28
C ARG A 228 -16.61 46.50 -8.46
N SER A 229 -16.67 46.84 -7.17
CA SER A 229 -17.94 46.75 -6.44
C SER A 229 -18.21 48.02 -5.64
N VAL A 230 -19.48 48.45 -5.65
CA VAL A 230 -19.98 49.65 -4.93
C VAL A 230 -19.87 49.45 -3.40
N VAL A 231 -19.62 48.21 -2.95
CA VAL A 231 -19.42 47.84 -1.55
C VAL A 231 -17.95 47.53 -1.32
N LYS A 232 -17.21 48.41 -0.64
CA LYS A 232 -15.88 48.08 -0.11
C LYS A 232 -16.05 47.03 1.01
N LYS A 233 -16.04 45.75 0.67
CA LYS A 233 -15.88 44.69 1.68
C LYS A 233 -14.51 44.90 2.33
N GLY A 234 -14.48 45.09 3.65
CA GLY A 234 -13.22 45.21 4.39
C GLY A 234 -12.37 43.93 4.30
N LYS A 235 -11.16 43.98 4.88
CA LYS A 235 -10.24 42.84 4.93
C LYS A 235 -10.95 41.59 5.48
N GLU A 236 -10.80 40.46 4.80
CA GLU A 236 -11.38 39.17 5.20
C GLU A 236 -11.00 38.85 6.65
N SER A 237 -11.98 38.58 7.53
CA SER A 237 -11.70 38.22 8.93
C SER A 237 -11.06 36.84 9.02
N ASP A 238 -10.30 36.57 10.08
CA ASP A 238 -9.60 35.29 10.27
C ASP A 238 -10.58 34.10 10.32
N GLU A 239 -11.78 34.31 10.87
CA GLU A 239 -12.84 33.30 10.92
C GLU A 239 -13.46 33.03 9.52
N ALA A 240 -13.67 34.08 8.71
CA ALA A 240 -14.14 33.92 7.33
C ALA A 240 -13.09 33.21 6.45
N TYR A 241 -11.83 33.62 6.59
CA TYR A 241 -10.68 33.00 5.93
C TYR A 241 -10.59 31.50 6.28
N THR A 242 -10.66 31.17 7.58
CA THR A 242 -10.60 29.78 8.05
C THR A 242 -11.70 28.94 7.43
N ARG A 243 -12.95 29.42 7.39
CA ARG A 243 -14.06 28.66 6.79
C ARG A 243 -13.89 28.44 5.29
N ARG A 244 -13.32 29.42 4.57
CA ARG A 244 -13.04 29.32 3.15
C ARG A 244 -11.96 28.28 2.86
N VAL A 245 -10.83 28.35 3.58
CA VAL A 245 -9.69 27.47 3.35
C VAL A 245 -9.95 26.05 3.87
N MET A 246 -10.46 25.94 5.10
CA MET A 246 -10.55 24.66 5.81
C MET A 246 -11.87 23.91 5.52
N GLY A 247 -12.85 24.54 4.88
CA GLY A 247 -14.13 23.89 4.53
C GLY A 247 -14.78 23.16 5.72
N LYS A 248 -14.96 21.83 5.60
CA LYS A 248 -15.50 20.98 6.67
C LYS A 248 -14.58 20.93 7.90
N LEU A 249 -13.27 20.94 7.68
CA LEU A 249 -12.25 20.90 8.74
C LEU A 249 -12.30 22.15 9.63
N ALA A 250 -12.91 23.24 9.15
CA ALA A 250 -13.17 24.45 9.93
C ALA A 250 -14.09 24.23 11.14
N ARG A 251 -14.70 23.06 11.32
CA ARG A 251 -15.49 22.73 12.53
C ARG A 251 -14.64 22.16 13.66
N HIS A 252 -13.39 21.79 13.39
CA HIS A 252 -12.50 21.16 14.34
C HIS A 252 -11.50 22.15 14.91
N LYS A 253 -11.29 22.09 16.23
CA LYS A 253 -10.16 22.72 16.91
C LYS A 253 -9.07 21.67 17.12
N ASP A 254 -7.87 22.09 17.52
CA ASP A 254 -6.76 21.19 17.80
C ASP A 254 -6.33 20.40 16.57
N ILE A 255 -5.94 21.10 15.50
CA ILE A 255 -5.58 20.46 14.24
C ILE A 255 -4.09 20.13 14.19
N VAL A 256 -3.76 19.06 13.47
CA VAL A 256 -2.38 18.74 13.06
C VAL A 256 -2.18 19.17 11.62
N VAL A 257 -1.03 19.80 11.35
CA VAL A 257 -0.62 20.17 9.99
C VAL A 257 0.47 19.22 9.51
N ILE A 258 0.41 18.82 8.24
CA ILE A 258 1.49 18.10 7.56
C ILE A 258 1.89 18.93 6.33
N ASN A 259 3.15 19.33 6.24
CA ASN A 259 3.68 20.02 5.06
C ASN A 259 4.50 19.04 4.22
N ASP A 260 4.12 18.84 2.96
CA ASP A 260 5.02 18.23 1.96
C ASP A 260 5.92 19.32 1.37
N GLU A 261 7.19 19.00 1.17
CA GLU A 261 8.21 19.96 0.71
C GLU A 261 8.28 21.21 1.59
N ALA A 262 8.39 21.00 2.91
CA ALA A 262 8.34 22.06 3.92
C ALA A 262 9.35 23.22 3.76
N HIS A 263 10.31 23.12 2.85
CA HIS A 263 11.20 24.22 2.47
C HIS A 263 10.47 25.40 1.79
N HIS A 264 9.22 25.22 1.38
CA HIS A 264 8.32 26.29 0.98
C HIS A 264 7.62 26.97 2.16
N ALA A 265 7.82 26.53 3.41
CA ALA A 265 7.07 27.01 4.57
C ALA A 265 8.03 27.45 5.69
N TYR A 266 8.48 28.70 5.67
CA TYR A 266 9.36 29.26 6.69
C TYR A 266 9.06 30.74 6.98
N ARG A 267 9.41 31.19 8.19
CA ARG A 267 9.33 32.61 8.56
C ARG A 267 10.59 33.32 8.10
N LYS A 268 10.43 34.50 7.50
CA LYS A 268 11.57 35.35 7.14
C LYS A 268 12.26 35.86 8.40
N PRO A 269 13.57 35.62 8.58
CA PRO A 269 14.32 36.26 9.65
C PRO A 269 14.30 37.79 9.49
N PRO A 270 14.21 38.58 10.58
CA PRO A 270 14.23 40.04 10.51
C PRO A 270 15.48 40.62 9.81
N GLU A 271 16.58 39.86 9.80
CA GLU A 271 17.88 40.26 9.25
C GLU A 271 18.03 39.94 7.73
N LEU A 272 17.00 39.40 7.08
CA LEU A 272 17.07 38.98 5.69
C LEU A 272 17.18 40.16 4.70
N LYS A 273 18.40 40.48 4.24
CA LYS A 273 18.69 41.47 3.19
C LYS A 273 19.11 40.81 1.87
N ILE A 274 18.26 39.99 1.28
CA ILE A 274 18.51 39.35 -0.03
C ILE A 274 17.69 40.08 -1.10
N SER A 275 18.31 40.41 -2.24
CA SER A 275 17.58 40.98 -3.38
C SER A 275 16.73 39.92 -4.08
N LYS A 276 15.61 40.32 -4.71
CA LYS A 276 14.73 39.39 -5.46
C LYS A 276 15.49 38.56 -6.51
N LYS A 277 16.44 39.18 -7.21
CA LYS A 277 17.30 38.52 -8.20
C LYS A 277 18.18 37.42 -7.59
N GLN A 278 18.77 37.66 -6.42
CA GLN A 278 19.58 36.65 -5.73
C GLN A 278 18.72 35.47 -5.26
N ALA A 279 17.51 35.74 -4.75
CA ALA A 279 16.58 34.69 -4.37
C ALA A 279 16.18 33.81 -5.57
N GLU A 280 15.86 34.41 -6.71
CA GLU A 280 15.56 33.70 -7.97
C GLU A 280 16.74 32.84 -8.46
N ASP A 281 17.97 33.35 -8.42
CA ASP A 281 19.18 32.61 -8.80
C ASP A 281 19.40 31.35 -7.91
N HIS A 282 19.00 31.44 -6.64
CA HIS A 282 18.98 30.33 -5.68
C HIS A 282 17.72 29.46 -5.76
N GLY A 283 16.77 29.78 -6.65
CA GLY A 283 15.50 29.07 -6.80
C GLY A 283 14.54 29.25 -5.62
N ILE A 284 14.62 30.39 -4.94
CA ILE A 284 13.84 30.73 -3.75
C ILE A 284 12.78 31.77 -4.14
N ASP A 285 11.49 31.43 -4.02
CA ASP A 285 10.42 32.43 -4.02
C ASP A 285 10.20 32.93 -2.60
N LEU A 286 10.65 34.16 -2.34
CA LEU A 286 10.52 34.79 -1.03
C LEU A 286 9.09 35.19 -0.70
N ASP A 287 8.26 35.54 -1.69
CA ASP A 287 6.91 36.04 -1.44
C ASP A 287 5.94 34.89 -1.13
N ASP A 288 6.15 33.72 -1.74
CA ASP A 288 5.29 32.55 -1.57
C ASP A 288 5.47 31.87 -0.22
N ALA A 289 6.72 31.68 0.22
CA ALA A 289 7.00 30.96 1.46
C ALA A 289 6.48 31.67 2.73
N THR A 290 6.47 33.01 2.70
CA THR A 290 5.92 33.80 3.80
C THR A 290 4.39 33.68 3.87
N ARG A 291 3.73 33.65 2.70
CA ARG A 291 2.26 33.58 2.61
C ARG A 291 1.71 32.25 3.11
N TRP A 292 2.42 31.15 2.86
CA TRP A 292 2.04 29.84 3.39
C TRP A 292 1.95 29.88 4.92
N ILE A 293 3.00 30.32 5.59
CA ILE A 293 3.04 30.40 7.07
C ILE A 293 2.05 31.44 7.60
N GLU A 294 1.92 32.60 6.96
CA GLU A 294 0.91 33.60 7.33
C GLU A 294 -0.51 33.01 7.29
N GLY A 295 -0.83 32.19 6.28
CA GLY A 295 -2.11 31.52 6.19
C GLY A 295 -2.34 30.55 7.35
N LEU A 296 -1.34 29.74 7.69
CA LEU A 296 -1.39 28.83 8.84
C LEU A 296 -1.53 29.59 10.17
N ASP A 297 -0.90 30.75 10.32
CA ASP A 297 -1.06 31.60 11.51
C ASP A 297 -2.49 32.12 11.68
N ARG A 298 -3.15 32.48 10.58
CA ARG A 298 -4.56 32.89 10.61
C ARG A 298 -5.46 31.74 11.05
N ILE A 299 -5.18 30.52 10.60
CA ILE A 299 -5.90 29.31 11.03
C ILE A 299 -5.62 29.01 12.51
N HIS A 300 -4.38 29.17 12.97
CA HIS A 300 -4.01 28.94 14.37
C HIS A 300 -4.81 29.83 15.32
N LYS A 301 -5.02 31.12 14.99
CA LYS A 301 -5.81 32.05 15.81
C LYS A 301 -7.26 31.59 16.05
N THR A 302 -7.85 30.85 15.11
CA THR A 302 -9.27 30.48 15.16
C THR A 302 -9.51 29.02 15.53
N ARG A 303 -8.57 28.11 15.20
CA ARG A 303 -8.71 26.65 15.41
C ARG A 303 -7.63 26.02 16.27
N ARG A 304 -6.53 26.73 16.56
CA ARG A 304 -5.34 26.20 17.25
C ARG A 304 -4.73 25.02 16.49
N ILE A 305 -3.61 25.30 15.83
CA ILE A 305 -2.70 24.26 15.34
C ILE A 305 -1.94 23.71 16.56
N GLN A 306 -2.04 22.41 16.80
CA GLN A 306 -1.28 21.72 17.85
C GLN A 306 0.20 21.69 17.48
N ARG A 307 0.47 21.19 16.26
CA ARG A 307 1.82 20.92 15.75
C ARG A 307 1.79 20.80 14.23
N CYS A 308 2.93 21.09 13.61
CA CYS A 308 3.20 20.78 12.23
C CYS A 308 4.30 19.71 12.09
N PHE A 309 4.01 18.68 11.29
CA PHE A 309 4.99 17.70 10.85
C PHE A 309 5.48 18.10 9.45
N ASP A 310 6.72 18.54 9.37
CA ASP A 310 7.37 18.97 8.14
C ASP A 310 8.14 17.80 7.51
N LEU A 311 7.85 17.47 6.25
CA LEU A 311 8.60 16.47 5.50
C LEU A 311 9.24 17.14 4.28
N SER A 312 10.56 17.05 4.17
CA SER A 312 11.29 17.67 3.06
C SER A 312 12.59 16.93 2.78
N ALA A 313 13.02 16.87 1.51
CA ALA A 313 14.38 16.44 1.21
C ALA A 313 15.40 17.54 1.56
N THR A 314 14.99 18.79 1.40
CA THR A 314 15.86 19.96 1.49
C THR A 314 15.28 21.02 2.41
N PRO A 315 15.14 20.79 3.73
CA PRO A 315 14.54 21.73 4.69
C PRO A 315 15.47 22.92 4.99
N PHE A 316 15.55 23.88 4.07
CA PHE A 316 16.36 25.10 4.22
C PHE A 316 15.50 26.37 4.25
N ALA A 317 16.03 27.39 4.92
CA ALA A 317 15.56 28.77 4.85
C ALA A 317 16.69 29.68 4.33
N PRO A 318 16.39 30.70 3.51
CA PRO A 318 17.35 31.71 3.12
C PRO A 318 17.83 32.52 4.34
N THR A 319 19.14 32.79 4.44
CA THR A 319 19.69 33.68 5.46
C THR A 319 20.25 34.95 4.81
N GLY A 320 19.99 36.12 5.38
CA GLY A 320 20.37 37.42 4.82
C GLY A 320 21.86 37.73 4.78
N LYS A 321 22.75 36.77 5.02
CA LYS A 321 24.20 37.01 5.09
C LYS A 321 24.80 37.12 3.68
N LYS A 322 25.86 37.94 3.54
CA LYS A 322 26.55 38.22 2.26
C LYS A 322 27.27 36.99 1.67
N THR A 323 27.50 35.96 2.47
CA THR A 323 27.92 34.62 2.06
C THR A 323 26.69 33.82 1.64
N THR A 324 26.81 33.06 0.56
CA THR A 324 25.82 32.23 -0.14
C THR A 324 25.19 31.09 0.69
N ASP A 325 25.12 31.24 2.01
CA ASP A 325 24.78 30.18 2.94
C ASP A 325 23.26 30.20 3.25
N THR A 326 22.52 29.30 2.62
CA THR A 326 21.19 28.87 3.08
C THR A 326 21.35 28.06 4.37
N ALA A 327 20.61 28.39 5.43
CA ALA A 327 20.64 27.62 6.68
C ALA A 327 19.57 26.53 6.67
N LEU A 328 19.90 25.37 7.22
CA LEU A 328 18.91 24.32 7.47
C LEU A 328 17.94 24.75 8.57
N PHE A 329 16.76 24.13 8.60
CA PHE A 329 15.80 24.33 9.69
C PHE A 329 16.40 23.88 11.03
N ASP A 330 16.26 24.72 12.06
CA ASP A 330 16.70 24.42 13.42
C ASP A 330 15.79 23.40 14.14
N TRP A 331 14.72 22.95 13.48
CA TRP A 331 13.76 21.97 13.99
C TRP A 331 13.79 20.62 13.23
N ILE A 332 14.89 20.33 12.54
CA ILE A 332 15.14 18.98 12.00
C ILE A 332 15.37 18.03 13.17
N VAL A 333 14.58 16.96 13.23
CA VAL A 333 14.67 15.93 14.29
C VAL A 333 15.21 14.60 13.77
N SER A 334 15.10 14.36 12.47
CA SER A 334 15.54 13.14 11.81
C SER A 334 16.11 13.48 10.44
N ASP A 335 17.11 12.71 10.00
CA ASP A 335 17.78 12.88 8.72
C ASP A 335 17.99 11.54 8.02
N PHE A 336 17.70 11.48 6.73
CA PHE A 336 18.10 10.42 5.81
C PHE A 336 18.37 11.05 4.45
N GLY A 337 19.64 11.35 4.18
CA GLY A 337 20.07 12.18 3.04
C GLY A 337 20.15 11.41 1.71
N LEU A 338 20.43 12.12 0.61
CA LEU A 338 20.54 11.47 -0.71
C LEU A 338 21.64 10.41 -0.75
N ASN A 339 22.77 10.65 -0.08
CA ASN A 339 23.87 9.68 -0.04
C ASN A 339 23.44 8.37 0.65
N ASP A 340 22.74 8.44 1.78
CA ASP A 340 22.19 7.25 2.44
C ASP A 340 21.19 6.51 1.52
N ALA A 341 20.39 7.26 0.75
CA ALA A 341 19.44 6.68 -0.20
C ALA A 341 20.14 5.99 -1.40
N ILE A 342 21.25 6.54 -1.90
CA ILE A 342 22.07 5.89 -2.95
C ILE A 342 22.70 4.62 -2.39
N GLU A 343 23.31 4.69 -1.21
CA GLU A 343 24.02 3.58 -0.56
C GLU A 343 23.09 2.45 -0.12
N ALA A 344 21.83 2.77 0.20
CA ALA A 344 20.77 1.81 0.47
C ALA A 344 20.06 1.30 -0.79
N GLY A 345 20.42 1.81 -1.97
CA GLY A 345 19.80 1.46 -3.24
C GLY A 345 18.35 1.92 -3.41
N LEU A 346 17.88 2.89 -2.61
CA LEU A 346 16.53 3.45 -2.70
C LEU A 346 16.32 4.36 -3.91
N VAL A 347 17.43 4.87 -4.46
CA VAL A 347 17.46 5.70 -5.67
C VAL A 347 18.52 5.17 -6.65
N LYS A 348 18.46 5.66 -7.89
CA LYS A 348 19.47 5.41 -8.92
C LYS A 348 20.81 6.00 -8.52
N THR A 349 21.87 5.33 -8.92
CA THR A 349 23.25 5.76 -8.74
C THR A 349 23.64 6.72 -9.89
N PRO A 350 24.03 7.96 -9.59
CA PRO A 350 24.48 8.89 -10.60
C PRO A 350 25.89 8.52 -11.12
N ARG A 351 26.05 8.56 -12.45
CA ARG A 351 27.32 8.33 -13.15
C ARG A 351 27.72 9.54 -13.96
N VAL A 352 29.02 9.84 -13.95
CA VAL A 352 29.61 10.86 -14.82
C VAL A 352 30.25 10.12 -15.98
N VAL A 353 29.72 10.32 -17.20
CA VAL A 353 30.29 9.68 -18.39
C VAL A 353 31.59 10.41 -18.75
N VAL A 354 32.74 9.83 -18.39
CA VAL A 354 34.05 10.29 -18.85
C VAL A 354 34.34 9.52 -20.14
N ARG A 355 34.20 10.17 -21.30
CA ARG A 355 34.79 9.67 -22.55
C ARG A 355 36.10 10.42 -22.75
N ASP A 356 37.18 9.66 -22.90
CA ASP A 356 38.59 10.05 -22.81
C ASP A 356 39.10 11.12 -23.82
N ASP A 357 38.23 11.68 -24.66
CA ASP A 357 38.65 12.63 -25.71
C ASP A 357 38.54 14.11 -25.31
N ALA A 358 37.92 14.43 -24.17
CA ALA A 358 37.81 15.81 -23.69
C ALA A 358 39.02 16.16 -22.81
N LEU A 359 39.91 17.05 -23.30
CA LEU A 359 41.07 17.55 -22.55
C LEU A 359 40.68 17.89 -21.09
N PRO A 360 41.24 17.17 -20.10
CA PRO A 360 40.92 17.41 -18.70
C PRO A 360 41.35 18.83 -18.29
N ASP A 361 40.62 19.42 -17.35
CA ASP A 361 41.02 20.70 -16.78
C ASP A 361 42.40 20.57 -16.12
N ALA A 362 43.35 21.42 -16.53
CA ALA A 362 44.75 21.33 -16.13
C ALA A 362 45.01 21.51 -14.62
N LYS A 363 44.01 21.99 -13.85
CA LYS A 363 44.10 22.16 -12.39
C LYS A 363 43.37 21.06 -11.61
N THR A 364 42.28 20.51 -12.15
CA THR A 364 41.41 19.57 -11.42
C THR A 364 41.47 18.14 -11.95
N LEU A 365 42.11 17.90 -13.10
CA LEU A 365 42.21 16.60 -13.79
C LEU A 365 40.84 15.96 -14.13
N LYS A 366 39.72 16.70 -14.02
CA LYS A 366 38.36 16.24 -14.33
C LYS A 366 37.92 16.74 -15.70
N SER A 367 37.06 15.99 -16.39
CA SER A 367 36.46 16.40 -17.67
C SER A 367 35.65 17.69 -17.50
N LYS A 368 35.80 18.63 -18.45
CA LYS A 368 35.01 19.88 -18.50
C LYS A 368 33.49 19.64 -18.52
N LEU A 369 33.05 18.46 -18.93
CA LEU A 369 31.64 18.07 -18.97
C LEU A 369 31.03 17.87 -17.57
N TYR A 370 31.84 17.55 -16.57
CA TYR A 370 31.39 17.37 -15.19
C TYR A 370 30.88 18.68 -14.58
N HIS A 371 31.52 19.79 -14.95
CA HIS A 371 31.16 21.14 -14.54
C HIS A 371 30.90 22.05 -15.75
N ILE A 372 30.09 21.57 -16.70
CA ILE A 372 29.90 22.26 -17.97
C ILE A 372 29.49 23.73 -17.82
N TYR A 373 28.63 24.03 -16.85
CA TYR A 373 28.19 25.40 -16.57
C TYR A 373 29.27 26.29 -15.96
N ARG A 374 30.38 25.74 -15.44
CA ARG A 374 31.49 26.53 -14.87
C ARG A 374 32.47 27.01 -15.93
N ASP A 375 32.44 26.44 -17.14
CA ASP A 375 33.26 26.94 -18.23
C ASP A 375 32.82 28.39 -18.55
N PRO A 376 33.74 29.38 -18.54
CA PRO A 376 33.39 30.77 -18.81
C PRO A 376 32.61 30.94 -20.13
N ALA A 377 33.00 30.22 -21.19
CA ALA A 377 32.34 30.31 -22.48
C ALA A 377 30.90 29.78 -22.46
N VAL A 378 30.58 28.84 -21.56
CA VAL A 378 29.22 28.35 -21.35
C VAL A 378 28.43 29.29 -20.45
N SER A 379 28.99 29.64 -19.29
CA SER A 379 28.30 30.47 -18.29
C SER A 379 27.95 31.86 -18.83
N GLU A 380 28.86 32.51 -19.55
CA GLU A 380 28.64 33.84 -20.12
C GLU A 380 27.57 33.79 -21.21
N ASP A 381 27.61 32.77 -22.08
CA ASP A 381 26.64 32.62 -23.17
C ASP A 381 25.23 32.28 -22.66
N LEU A 382 25.10 31.33 -21.73
CA LEU A 382 23.80 30.90 -21.21
C LEU A 382 23.15 31.94 -20.29
N ASN A 383 23.89 32.96 -19.85
CA ASN A 383 23.34 34.05 -19.04
C ASN A 383 22.82 35.25 -19.86
N ARG A 384 22.89 35.20 -21.20
CA ARG A 384 22.39 36.26 -22.10
C ARG A 384 20.85 36.39 -22.02
N SER A 385 20.36 37.57 -21.65
CA SER A 385 18.92 37.87 -21.42
C SER A 385 18.09 38.17 -22.67
N LYS A 386 18.72 38.20 -23.84
CA LYS A 386 18.07 38.47 -25.14
C LYS A 386 18.52 37.49 -26.22
N ALA A 387 18.90 36.28 -25.81
CA ALA A 387 19.29 35.25 -26.75
C ALA A 387 18.03 34.71 -27.45
N GLU A 388 18.04 34.72 -28.77
CA GLU A 388 16.93 34.19 -29.57
C GLU A 388 16.97 32.66 -29.65
N PRO A 389 15.83 31.97 -29.80
CA PRO A 389 15.77 30.51 -29.84
C PRO A 389 16.65 29.85 -30.91
N HIS A 390 16.88 30.52 -32.04
CA HIS A 390 17.66 30.00 -33.16
C HIS A 390 19.17 30.25 -33.03
N GLU A 391 19.62 30.95 -31.99
CA GLU A 391 21.05 31.17 -31.77
C GLU A 391 21.76 29.89 -31.30
N ALA A 392 22.85 29.55 -31.98
CA ALA A 392 23.64 28.36 -31.71
C ALA A 392 24.10 28.26 -30.25
N LEU A 393 24.03 27.06 -29.66
CA LEU A 393 24.52 26.76 -28.30
C LEU A 393 26.06 26.81 -28.24
N PRO A 394 26.68 27.00 -27.05
CA PRO A 394 28.13 26.88 -26.91
C PRO A 394 28.63 25.52 -27.40
N LYS A 395 29.79 25.50 -28.07
CA LYS A 395 30.35 24.27 -28.65
C LYS A 395 30.46 23.13 -27.63
N LEU A 396 30.92 23.43 -26.41
CA LEU A 396 31.00 22.46 -25.32
C LEU A 396 29.63 21.85 -24.95
N VAL A 397 28.54 22.65 -25.00
CA VAL A 397 27.16 22.16 -24.77
C VAL A 397 26.69 21.27 -25.91
N GLN A 398 27.00 21.63 -27.16
CA GLN A 398 26.70 20.79 -28.32
C GLN A 398 27.43 19.44 -28.24
N ASP A 399 28.72 19.46 -27.90
CA ASP A 399 29.55 18.26 -27.74
C ASP A 399 29.01 17.39 -26.59
N ALA A 400 28.59 18.01 -25.48
CA ALA A 400 27.95 17.30 -24.38
C ALA A 400 26.65 16.60 -24.82
N TYR A 401 25.80 17.25 -25.62
CA TYR A 401 24.60 16.62 -26.17
C TYR A 401 24.93 15.52 -27.19
N ALA A 402 26.00 15.64 -27.96
CA ALA A 402 26.44 14.59 -28.88
C ALA A 402 26.88 13.34 -28.10
N LEU A 403 27.65 13.49 -27.03
CA LEU A 403 28.10 12.38 -26.19
C LEU A 403 26.93 11.74 -25.43
N LEU A 404 26.11 12.56 -24.77
CA LEU A 404 24.95 12.09 -23.99
C LEU A 404 23.87 11.47 -24.90
N GLY A 405 23.69 12.02 -26.11
CA GLY A 405 22.77 11.48 -27.12
C GLY A 405 23.22 10.15 -27.71
N ALA A 406 24.53 9.91 -27.83
CA ALA A 406 25.06 8.63 -28.28
C ALA A 406 24.69 7.51 -27.30
N ASP A 407 24.85 7.76 -26.01
CA ASP A 407 24.51 6.81 -24.94
C ASP A 407 22.99 6.61 -24.81
N TRP A 408 22.21 7.70 -24.88
CA TRP A 408 20.75 7.64 -24.87
C TRP A 408 20.18 6.81 -26.01
N ARG A 409 20.77 6.88 -27.22
CA ARG A 409 20.34 6.07 -28.36
C ARG A 409 20.56 4.59 -28.12
N GLU A 410 21.73 4.23 -27.60
CA GLU A 410 22.04 2.84 -27.28
C GLU A 410 21.07 2.30 -26.21
N THR A 411 20.86 3.08 -25.14
CA THR A 411 19.85 2.77 -24.10
C THR A 411 18.46 2.59 -24.72
N LYS A 412 18.05 3.48 -25.63
CA LYS A 412 16.74 3.40 -26.29
C LYS A 412 16.62 2.13 -27.12
N LYS A 413 17.64 1.78 -27.90
CA LYS A 413 17.65 0.56 -28.71
C LYS A 413 17.53 -0.68 -27.82
N GLN A 414 18.31 -0.75 -26.74
CA GLN A 414 18.23 -1.85 -25.78
C GLN A 414 16.85 -1.98 -25.14
N TRP A 415 16.20 -0.87 -24.80
CA TRP A 415 14.85 -0.87 -24.26
C TRP A 415 13.82 -1.32 -25.30
N GLU A 416 13.94 -0.89 -26.55
CA GLU A 416 13.08 -1.33 -27.66
C GLU A 416 13.25 -2.83 -27.94
N ASP A 417 14.49 -3.33 -27.99
CA ASP A 417 14.84 -4.74 -28.19
C ASP A 417 14.32 -5.63 -27.04
N ALA A 418 14.30 -5.10 -25.80
CA ALA A 418 13.73 -5.76 -24.62
C ALA A 418 12.20 -5.62 -24.50
N GLY A 419 11.53 -4.97 -25.46
CA GLY A 419 10.06 -4.86 -25.49
C GLY A 419 9.47 -3.80 -24.55
N HIS A 420 10.25 -2.78 -24.16
CA HIS A 420 9.73 -1.69 -23.32
C HIS A 420 8.74 -0.81 -24.06
N HIS A 421 7.59 -0.61 -23.44
CA HIS A 421 6.56 0.29 -23.97
C HIS A 421 6.89 1.78 -23.79
N SER A 422 7.62 2.13 -22.72
CA SER A 422 7.98 3.52 -22.41
C SER A 422 9.44 3.76 -22.78
N PRO A 423 9.77 4.79 -23.58
CA PRO A 423 11.15 5.07 -23.97
C PRO A 423 11.96 5.68 -22.82
N PRO A 424 13.30 5.61 -22.86
CA PRO A 424 14.14 6.34 -21.92
C PRO A 424 14.03 7.86 -22.12
N VAL A 425 14.04 8.61 -21.03
CA VAL A 425 13.91 10.08 -21.02
C VAL A 425 15.24 10.75 -20.69
N MET A 426 15.57 11.78 -21.48
CA MET A 426 16.61 12.74 -21.19
C MET A 426 15.99 14.01 -20.59
N LEU A 427 16.45 14.39 -19.40
CA LEU A 427 16.07 15.63 -18.72
C LEU A 427 17.14 16.69 -18.93
N THR A 428 16.73 17.87 -19.37
CA THR A 428 17.58 19.06 -19.38
C THR A 428 17.09 20.07 -18.36
N VAL A 429 18.00 20.57 -17.53
CA VAL A 429 17.72 21.61 -16.54
C VAL A 429 18.54 22.85 -16.85
N CYS A 430 17.85 23.89 -17.29
CA CYS A 430 18.42 25.15 -17.69
C CYS A 430 18.46 26.14 -16.52
N ASN A 431 19.21 27.22 -16.70
CA ASN A 431 19.19 28.38 -15.81
C ASN A 431 18.03 29.35 -16.10
N ARG A 432 17.59 29.46 -17.36
CA ARG A 432 16.67 30.52 -17.85
C ARG A 432 15.77 30.08 -19.00
N THR A 433 14.68 30.82 -19.21
CA THR A 433 13.66 30.54 -20.24
C THR A 433 14.21 30.57 -21.66
N GLU A 434 15.12 31.49 -21.92
CA GLU A 434 15.80 31.72 -23.19
C GLU A 434 16.69 30.53 -23.54
N THR A 435 17.47 30.03 -22.56
CA THR A 435 18.27 28.81 -22.69
C THR A 435 17.41 27.59 -23.01
N ALA A 436 16.28 27.41 -22.31
CA ALA A 436 15.36 26.30 -22.60
C ALA A 436 14.75 26.38 -24.00
N ALA A 437 14.41 27.58 -24.48
CA ALA A 437 13.92 27.77 -25.85
C ALA A 437 14.98 27.44 -26.90
N ARG A 438 16.25 27.84 -26.67
CA ARG A 438 17.39 27.49 -27.55
C ARG A 438 17.64 26.00 -27.63
N ILE A 439 17.52 25.29 -26.50
CA ILE A 439 17.68 23.84 -26.47
C ILE A 439 16.51 23.13 -27.15
N GLU A 440 15.28 23.60 -26.94
CA GLU A 440 14.12 23.08 -27.67
C GLU A 440 14.30 23.25 -29.17
N TYR A 441 14.77 24.42 -29.61
CA TYR A 441 15.08 24.67 -31.01
C TYR A 441 16.17 23.74 -31.55
N PHE A 442 17.30 23.63 -30.83
CA PHE A 442 18.43 22.75 -31.17
C PHE A 442 18.00 21.29 -31.34
N LEU A 443 17.16 20.78 -30.44
CA LEU A 443 16.64 19.41 -30.49
C LEU A 443 15.54 19.20 -31.52
N ASN A 444 14.88 20.24 -32.01
CA ASN A 444 13.75 20.12 -32.95
C ASN A 444 14.13 20.39 -34.41
N ASN A 445 15.08 21.29 -34.67
CA ASN A 445 15.34 21.85 -36.01
C ASN A 445 16.63 21.32 -36.68
N GLY A 446 17.33 20.37 -36.06
CA GLY A 446 18.37 19.58 -36.73
C GLY A 446 19.83 19.97 -36.44
N ASP A 447 20.08 20.82 -35.46
CA ASP A 447 21.45 21.14 -35.03
C ASP A 447 22.06 20.05 -34.13
N ALA A 448 21.24 19.12 -33.62
CA ALA A 448 21.70 17.97 -32.87
C ALA A 448 22.46 16.98 -33.76
N HIS A 449 23.64 16.54 -33.30
CA HIS A 449 24.52 15.64 -34.07
C HIS A 449 23.85 14.33 -34.52
N TRP A 450 22.94 13.79 -33.70
CA TRP A 450 22.25 12.53 -33.97
C TRP A 450 20.82 12.77 -34.47
N PRO A 451 20.43 12.30 -35.67
CA PRO A 451 19.09 12.49 -36.21
C PRO A 451 17.97 11.96 -35.31
N GLU A 452 18.21 10.89 -34.55
CA GLU A 452 17.23 10.28 -33.63
C GLU A 452 16.91 11.16 -32.42
N MET A 453 17.77 12.17 -32.14
CA MET A 453 17.49 13.18 -31.14
C MET A 453 16.40 14.14 -31.62
N GLN A 454 16.27 14.33 -32.94
CA GLN A 454 15.30 15.19 -33.59
C GLN A 454 13.91 14.56 -33.62
N ALA A 455 13.22 14.64 -32.47
CA ALA A 455 11.88 14.09 -32.32
C ALA A 455 10.94 15.14 -31.74
N PRO A 456 10.45 16.11 -32.55
CA PRO A 456 9.67 17.20 -32.03
C PRO A 456 8.43 16.71 -31.26
N GLU A 457 7.67 15.75 -31.79
CA GLU A 457 6.50 15.20 -31.09
C GLU A 457 6.82 14.43 -29.80
N LYS A 458 8.10 14.22 -29.48
CA LYS A 458 8.59 13.54 -28.26
C LYS A 458 9.46 14.45 -27.38
N THR A 459 9.51 15.75 -27.68
CA THR A 459 10.27 16.77 -26.94
C THR A 459 9.30 17.79 -26.33
N LEU A 460 9.35 17.92 -25.00
CA LEU A 460 8.55 18.85 -24.21
C LEU A 460 9.44 19.89 -23.54
N ARG A 461 9.20 21.18 -23.81
CA ARG A 461 9.66 22.28 -22.97
C ARG A 461 8.58 22.61 -21.96
N VAL A 462 8.91 22.57 -20.67
CA VAL A 462 7.98 22.92 -19.59
C VAL A 462 7.99 24.43 -19.41
N ASP A 463 6.85 25.07 -19.67
CA ASP A 463 6.64 26.50 -19.38
C ASP A 463 6.14 26.68 -17.93
N SER A 464 7.06 27.02 -17.03
CA SER A 464 6.75 27.27 -15.61
C SER A 464 5.68 28.35 -15.41
N LYS A 465 5.61 29.37 -16.27
CA LYS A 465 4.59 30.43 -16.15
C LYS A 465 3.19 29.94 -16.50
N VAL A 466 3.09 28.95 -17.38
CA VAL A 466 1.80 28.30 -17.71
C VAL A 466 1.32 27.47 -16.52
N LEU A 467 2.24 26.75 -15.85
CA LEU A 467 1.92 25.99 -14.65
C LEU A 467 1.53 26.89 -13.46
N GLU A 468 2.32 27.92 -13.17
CA GLU A 468 2.02 28.90 -12.09
C GLU A 468 0.64 29.52 -12.26
N LYS A 469 0.28 29.96 -13.47
CA LYS A 469 -1.05 30.52 -13.75
C LYS A 469 -2.16 29.50 -13.55
N ALA A 470 -1.92 28.23 -13.88
CA ALA A 470 -2.85 27.14 -13.62
C ALA A 470 -3.12 26.97 -12.12
N GLU A 471 -2.10 27.12 -11.27
CA GLU A 471 -2.21 27.00 -9.82
C GLU A 471 -3.00 28.13 -9.18
N VAL A 472 -2.87 29.36 -9.71
CA VAL A 472 -3.66 30.52 -9.29
C VAL A 472 -5.08 30.53 -9.89
N GLY A 473 -5.37 29.63 -10.84
CA GLY A 473 -6.65 29.61 -11.56
C GLY A 473 -6.79 30.73 -12.60
N GLU A 474 -5.67 31.32 -13.04
CA GLU A 474 -5.62 32.34 -14.08
C GLU A 474 -5.35 31.71 -15.46
N LYS A 475 -5.91 32.32 -16.52
CA LYS A 475 -5.62 31.90 -17.90
C LYS A 475 -4.27 32.47 -18.33
N SER A 476 -3.38 31.64 -18.88
CA SER A 476 -2.16 32.16 -19.52
C SER A 476 -2.48 32.79 -20.89
N SER A 477 -1.67 33.74 -21.35
CA SER A 477 -1.83 34.38 -22.67
C SER A 477 -1.80 33.32 -23.78
N SER A 478 -2.63 33.46 -24.81
CA SER A 478 -2.83 32.46 -25.86
C SER A 478 -1.61 32.33 -26.78
N ASP A 479 -0.57 31.62 -26.34
CA ASP A 479 0.43 31.08 -27.27
C ASP A 479 -0.17 29.89 -28.01
N LYS A 480 -0.76 30.18 -29.18
CA LYS A 480 -1.36 29.17 -30.06
C LYS A 480 -0.32 28.15 -30.56
N GLY A 481 0.95 28.56 -30.69
CA GLY A 481 2.03 27.67 -31.13
C GLY A 481 2.36 26.62 -30.07
N TYR A 482 2.47 27.05 -28.81
CA TYR A 482 2.71 26.13 -27.70
C TYR A 482 1.54 25.17 -27.46
N GLU A 483 0.29 25.64 -27.54
CA GLU A 483 -0.88 24.76 -27.43
C GLU A 483 -0.93 23.71 -28.56
N ALA A 484 -0.65 24.13 -29.80
CA ALA A 484 -0.57 23.21 -30.93
C ALA A 484 0.51 22.14 -30.72
N ARG A 485 1.63 22.52 -30.09
CA ARG A 485 2.70 21.60 -29.72
C ARG A 485 2.25 20.55 -28.70
N LEU A 486 1.58 20.95 -27.62
CA LEU A 486 1.07 19.99 -26.62
C LEU A 486 0.09 18.99 -27.27
N LYS A 487 -0.80 19.47 -28.14
CA LYS A 487 -1.73 18.62 -28.88
C LYS A 487 -1.02 17.67 -29.86
N ALA A 488 0.07 18.09 -30.49
CA ALA A 488 0.88 17.22 -31.35
C ALA A 488 1.53 16.07 -30.55
N ILE A 489 2.06 16.35 -29.36
CA ILE A 489 2.61 15.32 -28.45
C ILE A 489 1.53 14.28 -28.10
N VAL A 490 0.32 14.73 -27.75
CA VAL A 490 -0.80 13.82 -27.43
C VAL A 490 -1.22 12.99 -28.63
N LYS A 491 -1.26 13.55 -29.84
CA LYS A 491 -1.57 12.78 -31.06
C LYS A 491 -0.51 11.71 -31.34
N ALA A 492 0.76 12.04 -31.12
CA ALA A 492 1.88 11.11 -31.31
C ALA A 492 1.97 10.02 -30.23
N SER A 493 1.28 10.18 -29.11
CA SER A 493 1.31 9.26 -27.96
C SER A 493 0.80 7.85 -28.29
N GLY A 494 -0.02 7.67 -29.32
CA GLY A 494 -0.60 6.38 -29.70
C GLY A 494 -1.68 5.87 -28.73
N LEU A 495 -2.37 6.77 -28.02
CA LEU A 495 -3.50 6.44 -27.15
C LEU A 495 -4.74 5.99 -27.94
N PRO A 496 -5.64 5.20 -27.34
CA PRO A 496 -6.95 4.90 -27.93
C PRO A 496 -7.73 6.20 -28.27
N GLY A 497 -8.53 6.18 -29.33
CA GLY A 497 -9.22 7.37 -29.85
C GLY A 497 -10.05 8.11 -28.78
N THR A 498 -10.77 7.36 -27.94
CA THR A 498 -11.58 7.91 -26.84
C THR A 498 -10.74 8.68 -25.81
N ARG A 499 -9.62 8.11 -25.34
CA ARG A 499 -8.73 8.79 -24.38
C ARG A 499 -8.05 9.98 -25.03
N MET A 500 -7.62 9.86 -26.28
CA MET A 500 -6.99 10.96 -27.00
C MET A 500 -7.92 12.17 -27.13
N GLU A 501 -9.19 11.95 -27.48
CA GLU A 501 -10.19 13.03 -27.59
C GLU A 501 -10.43 13.75 -26.25
N GLN A 502 -10.49 13.00 -25.14
CA GLN A 502 -10.59 13.58 -23.80
C GLN A 502 -9.42 14.51 -23.50
N LEU A 503 -8.19 14.07 -23.80
CA LEU A 503 -6.99 14.88 -23.56
C LEU A 503 -6.95 16.12 -24.46
N LEU A 504 -7.34 15.99 -25.73
CA LEU A 504 -7.34 17.11 -26.68
C LEU A 504 -8.40 18.18 -26.35
N ALA A 505 -9.43 17.81 -25.58
CA ALA A 505 -10.46 18.73 -25.08
C ALA A 505 -10.04 19.52 -23.83
N MET A 506 -8.96 19.12 -23.15
CA MET A 506 -8.43 19.83 -21.97
C MET A 506 -7.91 21.22 -22.33
N LYS A 507 -7.94 22.14 -21.36
CA LYS A 507 -7.26 23.44 -21.51
C LYS A 507 -5.75 23.22 -21.54
N LYS A 508 -5.00 24.15 -22.15
CA LYS A 508 -3.54 24.02 -22.27
C LYS A 508 -2.81 23.82 -20.94
N GLU A 509 -3.27 24.48 -19.86
CA GLU A 509 -2.69 24.35 -18.53
C GLU A 509 -2.89 22.94 -17.96
N GLU A 510 -4.12 22.43 -18.05
CA GLU A 510 -4.52 21.10 -17.62
C GLU A 510 -3.82 20.03 -18.46
N LEU A 511 -3.71 20.26 -19.78
CA LEU A 511 -3.03 19.37 -20.72
C LEU A 511 -1.53 19.30 -20.48
N LEU A 512 -0.86 20.44 -20.22
CA LEU A 512 0.56 20.48 -19.88
C LEU A 512 0.83 19.64 -18.63
N ARG A 513 0.01 19.82 -17.58
CA ARG A 513 0.12 19.05 -16.35
C ARG A 513 -0.06 17.56 -16.61
N GLU A 514 -1.14 17.17 -17.29
CA GLU A 514 -1.41 15.77 -17.63
C GLU A 514 -0.25 15.12 -18.42
N ILE A 515 0.39 15.86 -19.33
CA ILE A 515 1.57 15.37 -20.05
C ILE A 515 2.76 15.19 -19.09
N VAL A 516 3.07 16.20 -18.26
CA VAL A 516 4.19 16.18 -17.31
C VAL A 516 4.04 15.06 -16.27
N ASP A 517 2.84 14.89 -15.73
CA ASP A 517 2.53 13.93 -14.66
C ASP A 517 2.57 12.48 -15.15
N ASN A 518 2.44 12.29 -16.47
CA ASN A 518 2.42 10.99 -17.13
C ASN A 518 3.62 10.76 -18.07
N VAL A 519 4.73 11.48 -17.87
CA VAL A 519 5.99 11.19 -18.58
C VAL A 519 6.39 9.73 -18.34
N GLY A 520 6.40 8.93 -19.41
CA GLY A 520 6.73 7.51 -19.35
C GLY A 520 5.69 6.59 -18.71
N LYS A 521 4.53 7.09 -18.27
CA LYS A 521 3.43 6.28 -17.71
C LYS A 521 2.48 5.84 -18.83
N ARG A 522 2.16 4.54 -18.88
CA ARG A 522 1.23 4.00 -19.90
C ARG A 522 -0.16 4.61 -19.75
N GLY A 523 -0.83 4.89 -20.87
CA GLY A 523 -2.20 5.40 -20.88
C GLY A 523 -2.34 6.91 -20.66
N GLY A 524 -1.24 7.64 -20.45
CA GLY A 524 -1.24 9.09 -20.31
C GLY A 524 -0.63 9.84 -21.50
N GLY A 525 -0.85 11.17 -21.55
CA GLY A 525 -0.39 12.03 -22.65
C GLY A 525 1.15 12.08 -22.82
N GLY A 526 1.89 11.87 -21.74
CA GLY A 526 3.35 11.86 -21.70
C GLY A 526 4.03 10.50 -21.99
N GLN A 527 3.26 9.45 -22.33
CA GLN A 527 3.78 8.08 -22.34
C GLN A 527 4.93 7.83 -23.33
N ARG A 528 5.03 8.62 -24.41
CA ARG A 528 6.07 8.50 -25.46
C ARG A 528 7.13 9.61 -25.45
N LEU A 529 7.12 10.47 -24.44
CA LEU A 529 8.12 11.53 -24.34
C LEU A 529 9.53 10.96 -24.18
N GLN A 530 10.48 11.62 -24.83
CA GLN A 530 11.90 11.24 -24.83
C GLN A 530 12.81 12.35 -24.29
N LYS A 531 12.40 13.61 -24.44
CA LYS A 531 13.17 14.77 -23.98
C LYS A 531 12.27 15.74 -23.21
N VAL A 532 12.71 16.15 -22.02
CA VAL A 532 12.02 17.12 -21.16
C VAL A 532 13.00 18.25 -20.82
N ILE A 533 12.62 19.49 -21.10
CA ILE A 533 13.46 20.68 -20.87
C ILE A 533 12.76 21.57 -19.86
N SER A 534 13.45 21.96 -18.79
CA SER A 534 12.93 22.82 -17.71
C SER A 534 13.88 23.97 -17.39
N VAL A 535 13.34 25.10 -16.95
CA VAL A 535 14.06 26.38 -16.71
C VAL A 535 14.46 26.58 -15.25
N ALA A 536 13.79 25.89 -14.34
CA ALA A 536 14.00 26.02 -12.92
C ALA A 536 13.99 24.63 -12.30
N MET A 537 13.93 24.57 -10.96
CA MET A 537 13.44 23.34 -10.32
C MET A 537 12.14 22.97 -11.01
N LEU A 538 11.99 21.71 -11.41
CA LEU A 538 10.67 21.23 -11.78
C LEU A 538 9.80 21.40 -10.53
N SER A 539 9.00 22.47 -10.51
CA SER A 539 7.96 22.67 -9.51
C SER A 539 7.02 21.48 -9.60
N GLU A 540 6.99 20.77 -8.48
CA GLU A 540 6.05 19.76 -8.00
C GLU A 540 5.20 19.00 -9.00
N GLY A 541 5.56 17.72 -9.16
CA GLY A 541 4.66 16.73 -9.74
C GLY A 541 5.34 15.67 -10.59
N TRP A 542 6.52 16.01 -11.12
CA TRP A 542 7.25 15.12 -12.00
C TRP A 542 7.76 13.88 -11.25
N ASP A 543 7.18 12.73 -11.61
CA ASP A 543 7.45 11.40 -11.06
C ASP A 543 7.68 10.41 -12.22
N ALA A 544 8.82 10.57 -12.89
CA ALA A 544 9.22 9.76 -14.03
C ALA A 544 10.32 8.77 -13.64
N LYS A 545 9.99 7.47 -13.64
CA LYS A 545 10.95 6.39 -13.37
C LYS A 545 11.87 6.11 -14.56
N ASN A 546 11.50 6.51 -15.77
CA ASN A 546 12.23 6.23 -17.01
C ASN A 546 13.31 7.27 -17.38
N VAL A 547 13.69 8.16 -16.46
CA VAL A 547 14.80 9.10 -16.68
C VAL A 547 16.12 8.34 -16.61
N THR A 548 16.89 8.38 -17.69
CA THR A 548 18.20 7.70 -17.78
C THR A 548 19.35 8.68 -18.00
N HIS A 549 19.05 9.90 -18.46
CA HIS A 549 20.04 10.92 -18.78
C HIS A 549 19.63 12.28 -18.21
N ILE A 550 20.58 13.02 -17.63
CA ILE A 550 20.37 14.35 -17.07
C ILE A 550 21.46 15.30 -17.57
N MET A 551 21.04 16.43 -18.14
CA MET A 551 21.88 17.53 -18.59
C MET A 551 21.65 18.77 -17.72
N GLY A 552 22.60 19.09 -16.86
CA GLY A 552 22.59 20.26 -15.99
C GLY A 552 23.28 21.47 -16.63
N LEU A 553 22.50 22.50 -16.98
CA LEU A 553 22.97 23.74 -17.61
C LEU A 553 22.67 24.97 -16.74
N ARG A 554 22.96 24.84 -15.44
CA ARG A 554 22.84 25.91 -14.44
C ARG A 554 23.91 25.80 -13.37
N ALA A 555 24.08 26.86 -12.59
CA ALA A 555 24.95 26.83 -11.42
C ALA A 555 24.33 25.96 -10.31
N PHE A 556 24.96 24.82 -10.04
CA PHE A 556 24.67 24.00 -8.86
C PHE A 556 25.65 24.38 -7.75
N THR A 557 25.26 25.38 -6.96
CA THR A 557 26.11 25.95 -5.90
C THR A 557 25.95 25.22 -4.56
N SER A 558 25.05 24.24 -4.43
CA SER A 558 24.86 23.44 -3.23
C SER A 558 24.40 22.01 -3.55
N GLN A 559 24.67 21.06 -2.66
CA GLN A 559 24.12 19.70 -2.74
C GLN A 559 22.58 19.74 -2.73
N LEU A 560 21.99 20.74 -2.05
CA LEU A 560 20.54 20.96 -1.97
C LEU A 560 19.89 21.14 -3.34
N LEU A 561 20.46 22.00 -4.18
CA LEU A 561 19.96 22.19 -5.55
C LEU A 561 20.10 20.91 -6.37
N CYS A 562 21.14 20.11 -6.12
CA CYS A 562 21.30 18.82 -6.78
C CYS A 562 20.21 17.83 -6.33
N GLU A 563 19.90 17.74 -5.03
CA GLU A 563 18.84 16.88 -4.51
C GLU A 563 17.45 17.26 -5.03
N GLN A 564 17.13 18.55 -5.11
CA GLN A 564 15.85 19.05 -5.63
C GLN A 564 15.69 18.83 -7.14
N VAL A 565 16.77 19.03 -7.89
CA VAL A 565 16.75 19.00 -9.36
C VAL A 565 16.92 17.58 -9.91
N VAL A 566 17.87 16.83 -9.36
CA VAL A 566 18.24 15.49 -9.84
C VAL A 566 17.45 14.42 -9.14
N GLY A 567 17.17 14.56 -7.83
CA GLY A 567 16.49 13.53 -7.03
C GLY A 567 15.16 13.04 -7.61
N ARG A 568 14.47 13.88 -8.40
CA ARG A 568 13.25 13.51 -9.13
C ARG A 568 13.52 12.53 -10.29
N GLY A 569 14.65 12.69 -10.98
CA GLY A 569 15.12 11.77 -12.03
C GLY A 569 15.86 10.54 -11.50
N LEU A 570 16.25 10.51 -10.22
CA LEU A 570 16.90 9.36 -9.58
C LEU A 570 15.93 8.25 -9.15
N ARG A 571 14.64 8.35 -9.48
CA ARG A 571 13.69 7.30 -9.11
C ARG A 571 13.98 6.01 -9.86
N ARG A 572 14.07 4.92 -9.11
CA ARG A 572 14.28 3.58 -9.64
C ARG A 572 13.04 3.02 -10.33
N VAL A 573 13.25 2.07 -11.22
CA VAL A 573 12.19 1.34 -11.90
C VAL A 573 11.91 0.00 -11.23
N SER A 574 12.95 -0.68 -10.76
CA SER A 574 12.92 -2.02 -10.16
C SER A 574 13.41 -2.01 -8.71
N TYR A 575 12.88 -2.96 -7.94
CA TYR A 575 13.26 -3.26 -6.55
C TYR A 575 13.80 -4.70 -6.42
N ASP A 576 14.29 -5.28 -7.52
CA ASP A 576 14.97 -6.57 -7.50
C ASP A 576 16.24 -6.50 -6.64
N THR A 577 16.53 -7.58 -5.91
CA THR A 577 17.74 -7.74 -5.09
C THR A 577 18.71 -8.74 -5.71
N ASP A 578 19.99 -8.55 -5.43
CA ASP A 578 21.07 -9.47 -5.79
C ASP A 578 21.16 -10.65 -4.80
N GLU A 579 22.13 -11.54 -5.01
CA GLU A 579 22.37 -12.72 -4.16
C GLU A 579 22.69 -12.37 -2.70
N ASN A 580 23.15 -11.14 -2.43
CA ASN A 580 23.45 -10.63 -1.09
C ASN A 580 22.25 -9.93 -0.44
N GLY A 581 21.10 -9.86 -1.12
CA GLY A 581 19.91 -9.16 -0.64
C GLY A 581 20.00 -7.63 -0.74
N LEU A 582 20.97 -7.10 -1.49
CA LEU A 582 21.08 -5.67 -1.80
C LEU A 582 20.31 -5.37 -3.09
N PHE A 583 19.76 -4.17 -3.23
CA PHE A 583 19.10 -3.84 -4.50
C PHE A 583 20.10 -3.81 -5.65
N VAL A 584 19.69 -4.34 -6.80
CA VAL A 584 20.50 -4.28 -8.03
C VAL A 584 20.71 -2.82 -8.40
N PRO A 585 21.93 -2.36 -8.73
CA PRO A 585 22.15 -0.95 -9.04
C PRO A 585 21.49 -0.55 -10.37
N GLU A 586 20.78 0.57 -10.32
CA GLU A 586 20.32 1.30 -11.51
C GLU A 586 21.10 2.59 -11.62
N TYR A 587 21.37 3.03 -12.85
CA TYR A 587 22.23 4.17 -13.11
C TYR A 587 21.49 5.29 -13.86
N VAL A 588 21.95 6.51 -13.64
CA VAL A 588 21.59 7.67 -14.46
C VAL A 588 22.86 8.37 -14.92
N ASN A 589 22.94 8.70 -16.22
CA ASN A 589 24.08 9.40 -16.78
C ASN A 589 23.87 10.91 -16.65
N VAL A 590 24.80 11.60 -15.99
CA VAL A 590 24.64 13.00 -15.60
C VAL A 590 25.81 13.85 -16.07
N PHE A 591 25.50 14.95 -16.76
CA PHE A 591 26.45 16.01 -17.10
C PHE A 591 26.09 17.32 -16.41
N GLY A 592 27.11 18.08 -16.01
CA GLY A 592 26.95 19.41 -15.43
C GLY A 592 26.37 19.47 -14.01
N VAL A 593 26.18 18.34 -13.33
CA VAL A 593 25.73 18.28 -11.93
C VAL A 593 26.86 17.77 -11.03
N PRO A 594 27.31 18.57 -10.03
CA PRO A 594 28.35 18.19 -9.09
C PRO A 594 27.80 17.30 -7.96
N LEU A 595 27.89 15.98 -8.07
CA LEU A 595 27.47 15.04 -7.01
C LEU A 595 28.69 14.56 -6.23
N SER A 596 28.60 14.54 -4.89
CA SER A 596 29.74 14.19 -4.02
C SER A 596 30.11 12.71 -4.02
N ILE A 597 29.17 11.84 -4.38
CA ILE A 597 29.41 10.42 -4.61
C ILE A 597 28.96 10.14 -6.04
N SER A 598 29.92 9.83 -6.89
CA SER A 598 29.68 9.37 -8.27
C SER A 598 30.71 8.30 -8.61
N GLU A 599 30.30 7.29 -9.38
CA GLU A 599 31.25 6.34 -9.94
C GLU A 599 32.05 7.05 -11.04
N SER A 600 33.38 7.07 -10.89
CA SER A 600 34.32 7.41 -11.97
C SER A 600 34.68 6.10 -12.67
N GLY A 601 34.33 5.94 -13.95
CA GLY A 601 34.66 4.70 -14.65
C GLY A 601 34.57 4.84 -16.16
N ASP A 602 35.53 4.19 -16.84
CA ASP A 602 35.47 3.88 -18.27
C ASP A 602 34.15 3.19 -18.59
N ALA A 603 33.52 3.60 -19.70
CA ALA A 603 32.31 3.06 -20.32
C ALA A 603 31.75 1.78 -19.64
N GLY A 604 31.13 1.95 -18.47
CA GLY A 604 30.43 0.87 -17.79
C GLY A 604 29.15 0.55 -18.55
N GLU A 605 28.69 -0.71 -18.49
CA GLU A 605 27.44 -1.12 -19.12
C GLU A 605 26.32 -0.15 -18.75
N ALA A 606 25.57 0.28 -19.78
CA ALA A 606 24.38 1.10 -19.62
C ALA A 606 23.46 0.45 -18.56
N PRO A 607 22.74 1.26 -17.74
CA PRO A 607 21.82 0.70 -16.75
C PRO A 607 20.96 -0.36 -17.44
N PRO A 608 20.93 -1.61 -16.94
CA PRO A 608 20.19 -2.66 -17.61
C PRO A 608 18.76 -2.16 -17.79
N PRO A 609 18.15 -2.39 -18.96
CA PRO A 609 16.75 -2.06 -19.13
C PRO A 609 15.99 -2.62 -17.93
N PRO A 610 15.09 -1.83 -17.30
CA PRO A 610 14.23 -2.37 -16.26
C PRO A 610 13.64 -3.68 -16.77
N LYS A 611 13.41 -4.70 -15.96
CA LYS A 611 12.67 -5.84 -16.54
C LYS A 611 11.27 -5.34 -16.95
N PRO A 612 10.74 -5.69 -18.13
CA PRO A 612 9.38 -5.30 -18.50
C PRO A 612 8.42 -5.83 -17.44
N ALA A 613 7.75 -4.91 -16.74
CA ALA A 613 6.81 -5.28 -15.72
C ALA A 613 5.50 -5.72 -16.37
N THR A 614 5.04 -6.93 -16.03
CA THR A 614 3.74 -7.45 -16.42
C THR A 614 2.68 -6.92 -15.46
N GLN A 615 1.57 -6.41 -16.01
CA GLN A 615 0.41 -5.99 -15.23
C GLN A 615 -0.43 -7.21 -14.85
N ILE A 616 -0.59 -7.41 -13.55
CA ILE A 616 -1.40 -8.48 -12.97
C ILE A 616 -2.69 -7.84 -12.49
N GLU A 617 -3.81 -8.28 -13.04
CA GLU A 617 -5.11 -7.69 -12.77
C GLU A 617 -6.22 -8.73 -12.81
N VAL A 618 -7.33 -8.39 -12.19
CA VAL A 618 -8.57 -9.15 -12.30
C VAL A 618 -9.21 -8.82 -13.65
N ILE A 619 -9.59 -9.85 -14.42
CA ILE A 619 -10.25 -9.68 -15.71
C ILE A 619 -11.77 -9.69 -15.50
N PRO A 620 -12.48 -8.56 -15.66
CA PRO A 620 -13.91 -8.47 -15.37
C PRO A 620 -14.77 -9.46 -16.16
N GLU A 621 -14.38 -9.75 -17.41
CA GLU A 621 -15.07 -10.71 -18.27
C GLU A 621 -14.95 -12.16 -17.76
N ARG A 622 -14.03 -12.42 -16.82
CA ARG A 622 -13.78 -13.74 -16.22
C ARG A 622 -14.38 -13.89 -14.81
N ALA A 623 -15.33 -13.05 -14.43
CA ALA A 623 -16.05 -13.15 -13.16
C ALA A 623 -16.59 -14.58 -12.83
N PRO A 624 -17.06 -15.41 -13.80
CA PRO A 624 -17.47 -16.78 -13.50
C PRO A 624 -16.35 -17.68 -12.96
N LEU A 625 -15.08 -17.33 -13.18
CA LEU A 625 -13.90 -18.05 -12.70
C LEU A 625 -13.48 -17.67 -11.27
N GLU A 626 -14.20 -16.73 -10.64
CA GLU A 626 -13.91 -16.25 -9.29
C GLU A 626 -13.92 -17.41 -8.26
N ILE A 627 -12.86 -17.48 -7.45
CA ILE A 627 -12.76 -18.35 -6.27
C ILE A 627 -13.00 -17.50 -5.02
N ARG A 628 -13.81 -18.01 -4.09
CA ARG A 628 -14.18 -17.39 -2.81
C ARG A 628 -13.81 -18.32 -1.65
N TRP A 629 -13.46 -17.76 -0.49
CA TRP A 629 -13.10 -18.53 0.70
C TRP A 629 -13.53 -17.81 1.99
N PRO A 630 -13.75 -18.55 3.09
CA PRO A 630 -14.00 -17.94 4.38
C PRO A 630 -12.70 -17.45 5.02
N ASN A 631 -12.70 -16.24 5.56
CA ASN A 631 -11.59 -15.75 6.38
C ASN A 631 -11.81 -16.21 7.83
N VAL A 632 -11.03 -17.21 8.27
CA VAL A 632 -11.15 -17.80 9.61
C VAL A 632 -10.02 -17.29 10.51
N LEU A 633 -10.37 -16.62 11.60
CA LEU A 633 -9.41 -16.11 12.58
C LEU A 633 -8.86 -17.22 13.47
N ARG A 634 -9.74 -18.11 13.95
CA ARG A 634 -9.36 -19.28 14.76
C ARG A 634 -10.40 -20.38 14.60
N VAL A 635 -10.00 -21.60 14.92
CA VAL A 635 -10.94 -22.72 15.08
C VAL A 635 -11.02 -23.04 16.57
N GLU A 636 -12.25 -23.19 17.07
CA GLU A 636 -12.53 -23.61 18.44
C GLU A 636 -13.04 -25.06 18.46
N ASN A 637 -12.51 -25.85 19.41
CA ASN A 637 -13.12 -27.12 19.77
C ASN A 637 -14.23 -26.80 20.79
N ILE A 638 -15.47 -26.90 20.36
CA ILE A 638 -16.61 -26.85 21.28
C ILE A 638 -17.05 -28.28 21.58
N VAL A 639 -17.20 -28.58 22.86
CA VAL A 639 -17.78 -29.83 23.32
C VAL A 639 -19.29 -29.72 23.12
N LYS A 640 -19.85 -30.52 22.22
CA LYS A 640 -21.29 -30.68 22.06
C LYS A 640 -21.71 -31.96 22.76
N GLN A 641 -22.75 -31.88 23.58
CA GLN A 641 -23.39 -33.07 24.12
C GLN A 641 -24.30 -33.67 23.03
N GLU A 642 -24.04 -34.92 22.69
CA GLU A 642 -24.89 -35.73 21.83
C GLU A 642 -25.49 -36.88 22.64
N LEU A 643 -26.79 -37.09 22.45
CA LEU A 643 -27.51 -38.26 22.93
C LEU A 643 -27.25 -39.40 21.96
N SER A 644 -26.79 -40.52 22.49
CA SER A 644 -26.57 -41.75 21.73
C SER A 644 -27.27 -42.92 22.39
N VAL A 645 -27.65 -43.90 21.58
CA VAL A 645 -28.18 -45.20 22.02
C VAL A 645 -27.33 -46.27 21.37
N ASP A 646 -26.81 -47.20 22.17
CA ASP A 646 -26.17 -48.39 21.62
C ASP A 646 -27.25 -49.39 21.17
N TRP A 647 -27.60 -49.29 19.89
CA TRP A 647 -28.61 -50.15 19.26
C TRP A 647 -28.26 -51.64 19.31
N SER A 648 -26.97 -51.99 19.43
CA SER A 648 -26.55 -53.41 19.46
C SER A 648 -26.87 -54.07 20.80
N SER A 649 -26.71 -53.34 21.91
CA SER A 649 -27.00 -53.81 23.27
C SER A 649 -28.41 -53.48 23.75
N LEU A 650 -29.16 -52.64 23.02
CA LEU A 650 -30.55 -52.30 23.34
C LEU A 650 -31.44 -53.56 23.31
N PRO A 651 -32.05 -53.94 24.45
CA PRO A 651 -33.00 -55.05 24.50
C PRO A 651 -34.24 -54.72 23.67
N VAL A 652 -34.82 -55.75 23.03
CA VAL A 652 -36.08 -55.61 22.32
C VAL A 652 -37.19 -55.28 23.35
N LEU A 653 -37.89 -54.18 23.14
CA LEU A 653 -39.08 -53.84 23.91
C LEU A 653 -40.27 -54.58 23.30
N GLU A 654 -40.81 -55.54 24.05
CA GLU A 654 -42.05 -56.21 23.68
C GLU A 654 -43.26 -55.46 24.23
N LEU A 655 -44.14 -54.98 23.35
CA LEU A 655 -45.45 -54.45 23.75
C LEU A 655 -46.50 -55.53 23.54
N ASP A 656 -46.89 -56.23 24.60
CA ASP A 656 -47.94 -57.26 24.56
C ASP A 656 -49.33 -56.61 24.61
N PRO A 657 -50.15 -56.73 23.54
CA PRO A 657 -51.53 -56.22 23.52
C PRO A 657 -52.42 -56.79 24.63
N ALA A 658 -52.17 -58.01 25.11
CA ALA A 658 -52.99 -58.64 26.15
C ALA A 658 -52.72 -58.04 27.55
N SER A 659 -51.53 -57.47 27.75
CA SER A 659 -51.12 -56.82 28.99
C SER A 659 -51.50 -55.34 29.07
N THR A 660 -51.91 -54.74 27.94
CA THR A 660 -52.33 -53.33 27.88
C THR A 660 -53.82 -53.26 28.24
N PRO A 661 -54.23 -52.70 29.40
CA PRO A 661 -55.64 -52.55 29.74
C PRO A 661 -56.29 -51.51 28.82
N ILE A 662 -57.16 -51.96 27.92
CA ILE A 662 -57.80 -51.08 26.93
C ILE A 662 -59.12 -50.45 27.46
N SER A 663 -59.54 -50.75 28.69
CA SER A 663 -60.83 -50.32 29.23
C SER A 663 -60.71 -49.28 30.34
N ALA A 664 -60.84 -47.99 29.98
CA ALA A 664 -61.60 -46.94 30.71
C ALA A 664 -61.34 -45.53 30.14
N ASP A 665 -60.13 -45.23 29.61
CA ASP A 665 -59.76 -43.86 29.20
C ASP A 665 -59.95 -43.54 27.70
N LEU A 666 -60.31 -44.54 26.87
CA LEU A 666 -60.69 -44.36 25.46
C LEU A 666 -62.20 -44.10 25.26
N ALA A 667 -62.99 -44.14 26.34
CA ALA A 667 -64.45 -44.04 26.32
C ALA A 667 -65.01 -42.70 25.77
N PRO A 668 -64.34 -41.54 25.85
CA PRO A 668 -64.90 -40.31 25.27
C PRO A 668 -64.80 -40.25 23.74
N ALA A 669 -63.87 -41.00 23.13
CA ALA A 669 -63.54 -40.89 21.71
C ALA A 669 -64.16 -42.01 20.85
N LEU A 670 -64.50 -43.15 21.45
CA LEU A 670 -65.07 -44.31 20.77
C LEU A 670 -66.49 -44.56 21.29
N GLY A 671 -67.46 -43.86 20.71
CA GLY A 671 -68.87 -44.07 21.03
C GLY A 671 -69.29 -45.53 20.83
N VAL A 672 -69.68 -46.18 21.94
CA VAL A 672 -70.49 -47.41 22.04
C VAL A 672 -69.81 -48.76 21.66
N ALA A 673 -68.52 -48.96 21.92
CA ALA A 673 -67.95 -50.32 21.88
C ALA A 673 -66.92 -50.54 23.00
N THR A 674 -67.27 -51.38 23.97
CA THR A 674 -66.41 -51.78 25.11
C THR A 674 -65.57 -53.04 24.84
N ASP A 675 -65.56 -53.54 23.60
CA ASP A 675 -64.85 -54.77 23.22
C ASP A 675 -64.22 -54.64 21.82
N LEU A 676 -62.89 -54.62 21.75
CA LEU A 676 -62.13 -54.42 20.50
C LEU A 676 -62.29 -55.56 19.50
N GLY A 677 -62.72 -56.75 19.93
CA GLY A 677 -62.95 -57.90 19.05
C GLY A 677 -64.14 -57.72 18.10
N LYS A 678 -65.00 -56.72 18.32
CA LYS A 678 -66.23 -56.47 17.53
C LYS A 678 -66.19 -55.17 16.71
N VAL A 679 -65.02 -54.54 16.59
CA VAL A 679 -64.87 -53.29 15.83
C VAL A 679 -64.67 -53.60 14.35
N THR A 680 -65.66 -53.25 13.51
CA THR A 680 -65.55 -53.30 12.04
C THR A 680 -64.54 -52.28 11.51
N GLU A 681 -63.81 -52.56 10.43
CA GLU A 681 -62.79 -51.65 9.82
C GLU A 681 -63.27 -50.20 9.65
N ILE A 682 -64.54 -50.00 9.32
CA ILE A 682 -65.17 -48.69 9.07
C ILE A 682 -65.24 -47.81 10.35
N ALA A 683 -65.15 -48.39 11.55
CA ALA A 683 -65.17 -47.67 12.82
C ALA A 683 -63.77 -47.20 13.28
N LEU A 684 -62.69 -47.79 12.75
CA LEU A 684 -61.31 -47.43 13.04
C LEU A 684 -60.84 -46.21 12.24
N GLU A 685 -61.32 -46.02 11.01
CA GLU A 685 -60.99 -44.86 10.16
C GLU A 685 -61.52 -43.51 10.70
N LYS A 686 -62.44 -43.54 11.68
CA LYS A 686 -63.01 -42.33 12.30
C LYS A 686 -62.28 -41.85 13.56
N ILE A 687 -61.15 -42.47 13.92
CA ILE A 687 -60.33 -42.04 15.05
C ILE A 687 -59.61 -40.71 14.71
N PRO A 688 -59.60 -39.68 15.59
CA PRO A 688 -59.08 -38.35 15.27
C PRO A 688 -57.57 -38.32 14.94
N ASP A 689 -57.09 -37.22 14.34
CA ASP A 689 -55.67 -36.82 14.09
C ASP A 689 -54.69 -36.98 15.29
N GLY A 690 -55.18 -37.37 16.46
CA GLY A 690 -54.42 -37.63 17.69
C GLY A 690 -53.41 -38.77 17.63
N PHE A 691 -53.56 -39.73 16.71
CA PHE A 691 -52.74 -40.95 16.64
C PHE A 691 -51.73 -40.98 15.48
N ARG A 692 -51.44 -39.80 14.89
CA ARG A 692 -50.42 -39.67 13.83
C ARG A 692 -49.03 -39.95 14.39
N LEU A 693 -48.23 -40.77 13.70
CA LEU A 693 -46.89 -41.19 14.15
C LEU A 693 -46.01 -39.99 14.55
N GLN A 694 -46.01 -38.93 13.75
CA GLN A 694 -45.23 -37.72 14.03
C GLN A 694 -45.66 -37.02 15.33
N ARG A 695 -46.97 -37.00 15.64
CA ARG A 695 -47.48 -36.48 16.91
C ARG A 695 -47.05 -37.35 18.09
N LEU A 696 -47.01 -38.68 17.91
CA LEU A 696 -46.52 -39.62 18.92
C LEU A 696 -45.01 -39.46 19.16
N VAL A 697 -44.21 -39.30 18.10
CA VAL A 697 -42.78 -38.99 18.18
C VAL A 697 -42.57 -37.69 18.96
N PHE A 698 -43.30 -36.62 18.65
CA PHE A 698 -43.22 -35.36 19.39
C PHE A 698 -43.69 -35.49 20.84
N GLN A 699 -44.74 -36.27 21.12
CA GLN A 699 -45.20 -36.49 22.49
C GLN A 699 -44.17 -37.26 23.32
N ALA A 700 -43.57 -38.30 22.75
CA ALA A 700 -42.49 -39.07 23.38
C ALA A 700 -41.22 -38.22 23.56
N ALA A 701 -40.80 -37.48 22.53
CA ALA A 701 -39.66 -36.57 22.61
C ALA A 701 -39.89 -35.44 23.64
N ARG A 702 -41.12 -34.89 23.76
CA ARG A 702 -41.46 -33.91 24.79
C ARG A 702 -41.41 -34.51 26.20
N LYS A 703 -41.85 -35.76 26.38
CA LYS A 703 -41.77 -36.45 27.66
C LYS A 703 -40.30 -36.73 28.04
N GLY A 704 -39.49 -37.22 27.11
CA GLY A 704 -38.05 -37.39 27.31
C GLY A 704 -37.33 -36.05 27.56
N PHE A 705 -37.75 -34.98 26.88
CA PHE A 705 -37.24 -33.63 27.13
C PHE A 705 -37.53 -33.18 28.55
N ALA A 706 -38.78 -33.32 29.03
CA ALA A 706 -39.14 -32.96 30.40
C ALA A 706 -38.36 -33.76 31.47
N GLU A 707 -37.91 -34.98 31.14
CA GLU A 707 -37.08 -35.80 32.02
C GLU A 707 -35.60 -35.36 32.03
N LEU A 708 -35.09 -34.86 30.89
CA LEU A 708 -33.66 -34.55 30.69
C LEU A 708 -33.33 -33.05 30.69
N GLU A 709 -34.30 -32.15 30.62
CA GLU A 709 -34.12 -30.69 30.51
C GLU A 709 -33.24 -30.13 31.63
N HIS A 710 -33.33 -30.71 32.83
CA HIS A 710 -32.54 -30.27 33.98
C HIS A 710 -31.14 -30.89 34.06
N SER A 711 -30.88 -32.01 33.37
CA SER A 711 -29.58 -32.71 33.38
C SER A 711 -28.71 -32.43 32.16
N PHE A 712 -29.33 -32.13 31.02
CA PHE A 712 -28.64 -31.84 29.76
C PHE A 712 -28.07 -30.41 29.76
N LYS A 713 -26.78 -30.26 29.46
CA LYS A 713 -26.07 -28.96 29.50
C LYS A 713 -26.03 -28.24 28.15
N GLY A 714 -26.53 -28.85 27.07
CA GLY A 714 -26.66 -28.23 25.75
C GLY A 714 -27.89 -27.32 25.60
N SER A 715 -28.11 -26.76 24.40
CA SER A 715 -29.29 -25.91 24.17
C SER A 715 -30.58 -26.72 24.08
N GLU A 716 -31.68 -26.18 24.59
CA GLU A 716 -33.01 -26.82 24.59
C GLU A 716 -33.44 -27.24 23.18
N GLY A 717 -33.24 -26.37 22.18
CA GLY A 717 -33.57 -26.67 20.78
C GLY A 717 -32.78 -27.85 20.19
N LEU A 718 -31.51 -28.02 20.61
CA LEU A 718 -30.68 -29.15 20.19
C LEU A 718 -31.13 -30.46 20.85
N LEU A 719 -31.47 -30.42 22.14
CA LEU A 719 -31.98 -31.57 22.88
C LEU A 719 -33.26 -32.13 22.25
N VAL A 720 -34.22 -31.25 21.92
CA VAL A 720 -35.48 -31.64 21.26
C VAL A 720 -35.21 -32.30 19.90
N ALA A 721 -34.34 -31.70 19.09
CA ALA A 721 -34.03 -32.24 17.77
C ALA A 721 -33.39 -33.63 17.84
N GLN A 722 -32.47 -33.86 18.79
CA GLN A 722 -31.83 -35.16 19.00
C GLN A 722 -32.82 -36.22 19.51
N LEU A 723 -33.68 -35.87 20.47
CA LEU A 723 -34.71 -36.78 21.00
C LEU A 723 -35.73 -37.19 19.94
N VAL A 724 -36.17 -36.26 19.08
CA VAL A 724 -37.09 -36.57 17.97
C VAL A 724 -36.46 -37.60 17.04
N ARG A 725 -35.19 -37.41 16.65
CA ARG A 725 -34.46 -38.36 15.78
C ARG A 725 -34.37 -39.75 16.42
N ILE A 726 -33.96 -39.85 17.68
CA ILE A 726 -33.77 -41.13 18.38
C ILE A 726 -35.09 -41.89 18.54
N VAL A 727 -36.17 -41.18 18.91
CA VAL A 727 -37.50 -41.80 19.03
C VAL A 727 -38.01 -42.30 17.68
N GLU A 728 -37.81 -41.53 16.61
CA GLU A 728 -38.21 -41.92 15.26
C GLU A 728 -37.43 -43.16 14.77
N GLU A 729 -36.11 -43.20 15.01
CA GLU A 729 -35.27 -44.37 14.74
C GLU A 729 -35.72 -45.59 15.55
N PHE A 730 -36.04 -45.44 16.84
CA PHE A 730 -36.48 -46.58 17.66
C PHE A 730 -37.81 -47.15 17.20
N LEU A 731 -38.81 -46.30 16.95
CA LEU A 731 -40.14 -46.72 16.50
C LEU A 731 -40.11 -47.37 15.10
N SER A 732 -39.08 -47.11 14.31
CA SER A 732 -38.87 -47.72 12.98
C SER A 732 -37.93 -48.93 12.99
N SER A 733 -37.19 -49.14 14.07
CA SER A 733 -36.25 -50.27 14.23
C SER A 733 -36.93 -51.61 14.55
N ASP A 734 -36.17 -52.70 14.44
CA ASP A 734 -36.53 -54.05 14.86
C ASP A 734 -36.47 -54.25 16.39
N LYS A 735 -36.08 -53.23 17.15
CA LYS A 735 -36.00 -53.24 18.62
C LYS A 735 -37.33 -52.99 19.32
N LEU A 736 -38.39 -52.70 18.57
CA LEU A 736 -39.76 -52.67 19.08
C LEU A 736 -40.54 -53.86 18.51
N SER A 737 -40.76 -54.88 19.34
CA SER A 737 -41.50 -56.09 18.97
C SER A 737 -42.92 -56.06 19.54
N ILE A 738 -43.89 -56.56 18.78
CA ILE A 738 -45.28 -56.71 19.22
C ILE A 738 -45.67 -58.16 18.89
N PRO A 739 -45.69 -59.09 19.86
CA PRO A 739 -45.82 -60.54 19.61
C PRO A 739 -47.27 -60.97 19.31
N SER A 740 -47.90 -60.38 18.28
CA SER A 740 -49.28 -60.67 17.86
C SER A 740 -49.55 -60.15 16.45
N LEU A 741 -50.34 -60.84 15.62
CA LEU A 741 -50.79 -60.30 14.32
C LEU A 741 -51.60 -58.99 14.43
N PHE A 742 -51.97 -58.57 15.64
CA PHE A 742 -52.69 -57.34 15.92
C PHE A 742 -52.01 -56.05 15.42
N HIS A 743 -50.69 -56.04 15.20
CA HIS A 743 -49.93 -54.87 14.71
C HIS A 743 -49.71 -54.83 13.19
N SER A 744 -50.28 -55.76 12.42
CA SER A 744 -50.21 -55.74 10.94
C SER A 744 -50.95 -54.54 10.34
N ASP A 745 -51.92 -53.99 11.07
CA ASP A 745 -52.59 -52.73 10.76
C ASP A 745 -51.76 -51.55 11.34
N PRO A 746 -51.26 -50.62 10.50
CA PRO A 746 -50.51 -49.44 10.94
C PRO A 746 -51.23 -48.57 11.97
N LEU A 747 -52.57 -48.53 11.95
CA LEU A 747 -53.36 -47.75 12.91
C LEU A 747 -53.38 -48.41 14.29
N ARG A 748 -53.58 -49.73 14.34
CA ARG A 748 -53.52 -50.50 15.61
C ARG A 748 -52.14 -50.46 16.24
N ARG A 749 -51.08 -50.54 15.43
CA ARG A 749 -49.69 -50.35 15.89
C ARG A 749 -49.51 -48.97 16.53
N ARG A 750 -50.02 -47.90 15.90
CA ARG A 750 -49.94 -46.52 16.45
C ARG A 750 -50.74 -46.35 17.74
N ILE A 751 -51.92 -46.94 17.84
CA ILE A 751 -52.74 -46.90 19.07
C ILE A 751 -52.02 -47.61 20.22
N LEU A 752 -51.43 -48.78 19.97
CA LEU A 752 -50.68 -49.52 20.98
C LEU A 752 -49.45 -48.75 21.47
N ILE A 753 -48.71 -48.12 20.56
CA ILE A 753 -47.58 -47.23 20.90
C ILE A 753 -48.07 -46.02 21.71
N ALA A 754 -49.21 -45.42 21.34
CA ALA A 754 -49.77 -44.27 22.03
C ALA A 754 -50.17 -44.59 23.48
N LEU A 755 -50.82 -45.75 23.69
CA LEU A 755 -51.22 -46.22 25.03
C LEU A 755 -50.03 -46.62 25.91
N ASN A 756 -48.91 -46.99 25.29
CA ASN A 756 -47.67 -47.38 25.98
C ASN A 756 -46.53 -46.37 25.79
N VAL A 757 -46.84 -45.10 25.48
CA VAL A 757 -45.81 -44.09 25.17
C VAL A 757 -44.86 -43.87 26.34
N ASP A 758 -45.37 -43.96 27.57
CA ASP A 758 -44.55 -43.85 28.79
C ASP A 758 -43.56 -45.01 28.92
N LEU A 759 -43.98 -46.23 28.57
CA LEU A 759 -43.09 -47.39 28.58
C LEU A 759 -42.01 -47.27 27.50
N VAL A 760 -42.36 -46.79 26.31
CA VAL A 760 -41.41 -46.54 25.22
C VAL A 760 -40.38 -45.48 25.62
N VAL A 761 -40.82 -44.36 26.21
CA VAL A 761 -39.93 -43.30 26.69
C VAL A 761 -39.03 -43.83 27.79
N GLN A 762 -39.58 -44.51 28.81
CA GLN A 762 -38.77 -45.08 29.90
C GLN A 762 -37.74 -46.10 29.41
N HIS A 763 -38.10 -46.94 28.44
CA HIS A 763 -37.18 -47.91 27.83
C HIS A 763 -36.04 -47.19 27.12
N LEU A 764 -36.35 -46.18 26.30
CA LEU A 764 -35.34 -45.39 25.61
C LEU A 764 -34.46 -44.60 26.56
N MET A 765 -35.03 -43.89 27.54
CA MET A 765 -34.28 -43.06 28.49
C MET A 765 -33.31 -43.89 29.33
N ARG A 766 -33.67 -45.14 29.69
CA ARG A 766 -32.79 -46.05 30.45
C ARG A 766 -31.51 -46.43 29.69
N HIS A 767 -31.57 -46.43 28.36
CA HIS A 767 -30.47 -46.85 27.48
C HIS A 767 -29.86 -45.69 26.70
N LEU A 768 -30.30 -44.48 26.99
CA LEU A 768 -29.76 -43.25 26.44
C LEU A 768 -28.48 -42.90 27.21
N ILE A 769 -27.40 -42.65 26.49
CA ILE A 769 -26.14 -42.19 27.05
C ILE A 769 -25.81 -40.81 26.49
N GLU A 770 -25.39 -39.90 27.38
CA GLU A 770 -24.81 -38.62 26.98
C GLU A 770 -23.33 -38.83 26.65
N ILE A 771 -22.96 -38.59 25.40
CA ILE A 771 -21.57 -38.54 24.98
C ILE A 771 -21.17 -37.10 24.66
N ASN A 772 -19.99 -36.71 25.15
CA ASN A 772 -19.38 -35.43 24.80
C ASN A 772 -18.59 -35.64 23.51
N THR A 773 -19.06 -35.06 22.41
CA THR A 773 -18.36 -35.07 21.12
C THR A 773 -17.71 -33.71 20.91
N GLU A 774 -16.42 -33.69 20.60
CA GLU A 774 -15.74 -32.45 20.19
C GLU A 774 -16.13 -32.11 18.75
N SER A 775 -16.56 -30.88 18.51
CA SER A 775 -16.82 -30.36 17.16
C SER A 775 -16.00 -29.11 16.88
N LEU A 776 -15.41 -29.05 15.68
CA LEU A 776 -14.62 -27.91 15.21
C LEU A 776 -15.55 -26.82 14.71
N THR A 777 -15.46 -25.62 15.27
CA THR A 777 -16.24 -24.45 14.82
C THR A 777 -15.28 -23.34 14.37
N PRO A 778 -15.38 -22.87 13.12
CA PRO A 778 -14.59 -21.74 12.65
C PRO A 778 -15.15 -20.43 13.22
N ILE A 779 -14.27 -19.59 13.74
CA ILE A 779 -14.57 -18.20 14.08
C ILE A 779 -14.14 -17.34 12.90
N PHE A 780 -15.12 -16.82 12.16
CA PHE A 780 -14.89 -15.96 11.02
C PHE A 780 -14.38 -14.57 11.44
N ASP A 781 -13.74 -13.89 10.50
CA ASP A 781 -13.50 -12.46 10.60
C ASP A 781 -14.85 -11.72 10.52
N GLU A 782 -15.17 -10.92 11.55
CA GLU A 782 -16.45 -10.21 11.64
C GLU A 782 -16.53 -9.06 10.63
N ASP A 783 -15.38 -8.46 10.28
CA ASP A 783 -15.31 -7.31 9.39
C ASP A 783 -15.24 -7.76 7.92
N ASN A 784 -14.50 -8.84 7.62
CA ASN A 784 -14.37 -9.42 6.28
C ASN A 784 -14.52 -10.95 6.26
N PRO A 785 -15.74 -11.49 6.37
CA PRO A 785 -15.95 -12.94 6.50
C PRO A 785 -15.60 -13.73 5.23
N ILE A 786 -15.57 -13.09 4.05
CA ILE A 786 -15.39 -13.76 2.76
C ILE A 786 -14.31 -13.04 1.93
N GLY A 787 -13.22 -13.74 1.66
CA GLY A 787 -12.23 -13.31 0.67
C GLY A 787 -12.56 -13.84 -0.73
N ALA A 788 -12.13 -13.12 -1.76
CA ALA A 788 -12.32 -13.55 -3.15
C ALA A 788 -11.21 -13.08 -4.08
N THR A 789 -10.94 -13.87 -5.12
CA THR A 789 -10.00 -13.47 -6.19
C THR A 789 -10.36 -12.14 -6.85
N GLY A 790 -11.65 -11.79 -6.94
CA GLY A 790 -12.10 -10.51 -7.51
C GLY A 790 -11.73 -9.28 -6.70
N GLN A 791 -11.30 -9.45 -5.45
CA GLN A 791 -10.84 -8.35 -4.59
C GLN A 791 -9.35 -8.03 -4.77
N MET A 792 -8.63 -8.81 -5.59
CA MET A 792 -7.20 -8.59 -5.85
C MET A 792 -7.01 -7.27 -6.60
N ARG A 793 -6.22 -6.36 -6.03
CA ARG A 793 -5.86 -5.09 -6.69
C ARG A 793 -4.91 -5.33 -7.86
N THR A 794 -4.94 -4.45 -8.85
CA THR A 794 -3.95 -4.48 -9.93
C THR A 794 -2.55 -4.17 -9.38
N TRP A 795 -1.58 -4.99 -9.74
CA TRP A 795 -0.17 -4.82 -9.36
C TRP A 795 0.76 -5.15 -10.53
N TYR A 796 2.05 -4.82 -10.39
CA TYR A 796 3.04 -4.97 -11.46
C TYR A 796 4.22 -5.81 -10.98
N THR A 797 4.72 -6.71 -11.84
CA THR A 797 5.85 -7.57 -11.51
C THR A 797 6.82 -7.73 -12.65
N THR A 798 8.11 -7.74 -12.32
CA THR A 798 9.23 -8.04 -13.22
C THR A 798 9.51 -9.54 -13.33
N LYS A 799 8.85 -10.36 -12.50
CA LYS A 799 9.00 -11.82 -12.52
C LYS A 799 8.38 -12.41 -13.80
N PRO A 800 8.87 -13.56 -14.28
CA PRO A 800 8.25 -14.24 -15.40
C PRO A 800 6.76 -14.50 -15.14
N CYS A 801 5.95 -14.22 -16.15
CA CYS A 801 4.50 -14.30 -16.08
C CYS A 801 3.98 -15.15 -17.23
N PHE A 802 2.97 -15.97 -16.95
CA PHE A 802 2.32 -16.83 -17.93
C PHE A 802 0.84 -16.44 -18.04
N PRO A 803 0.32 -16.13 -19.23
CA PRO A 803 -1.10 -15.85 -19.41
C PRO A 803 -1.95 -17.05 -18.95
N ALA A 804 -2.94 -16.81 -18.09
CA ALA A 804 -3.90 -17.82 -17.67
C ALA A 804 -5.22 -17.63 -18.41
N LYS A 805 -5.92 -18.71 -18.74
CA LYS A 805 -7.28 -18.71 -19.31
C LYS A 805 -8.31 -19.20 -18.30
N LYS A 806 -7.96 -20.21 -17.49
CA LYS A 806 -8.82 -20.75 -16.40
C LYS A 806 -8.62 -20.01 -15.07
N SER A 807 -8.11 -18.79 -15.09
CA SER A 807 -8.01 -17.94 -13.90
C SER A 807 -8.78 -16.63 -14.09
N HIS A 808 -9.36 -16.14 -12.98
CA HIS A 808 -9.92 -14.79 -12.89
C HIS A 808 -8.83 -13.72 -13.01
N ILE A 809 -7.59 -14.08 -12.66
CA ILE A 809 -6.40 -13.22 -12.72
C ILE A 809 -5.77 -13.31 -14.13
N SER A 810 -5.24 -12.18 -14.63
CA SER A 810 -4.70 -12.05 -15.98
C SER A 810 -3.52 -13.00 -16.25
N HIS A 811 -2.58 -13.09 -15.31
CA HIS A 811 -1.38 -13.91 -15.44
C HIS A 811 -1.04 -14.64 -14.15
N LEU A 812 -0.44 -15.83 -14.30
CA LEU A 812 0.27 -16.50 -13.23
C LEU A 812 1.69 -15.95 -13.14
N VAL A 813 2.09 -15.49 -11.95
CA VAL A 813 3.46 -15.07 -11.66
C VAL A 813 4.26 -16.28 -11.19
N GLY A 814 5.40 -16.58 -11.80
CA GLY A 814 6.25 -17.69 -11.35
C GLY A 814 7.64 -17.66 -11.96
N ASP A 815 8.66 -17.71 -11.12
CA ASP A 815 10.07 -17.81 -11.51
C ASP A 815 10.57 -19.25 -11.55
N SER A 816 9.75 -20.20 -11.09
CA SER A 816 10.16 -21.58 -10.86
C SER A 816 9.51 -22.57 -11.81
N THR A 817 10.29 -23.56 -12.24
CA THR A 817 9.83 -24.70 -13.05
C THR A 817 8.59 -25.38 -12.48
N TRP A 818 8.46 -25.40 -11.15
CA TRP A 818 7.32 -25.95 -10.41
C TRP A 818 6.00 -25.20 -10.60
N GLU A 819 6.01 -23.87 -10.46
CA GLU A 819 4.78 -23.06 -10.58
C GLU A 819 4.26 -23.09 -12.03
N GLY A 820 5.17 -22.97 -13.00
CA GLY A 820 4.83 -23.10 -14.42
C GLY A 820 4.31 -24.49 -14.77
N TYR A 821 4.93 -25.55 -14.25
CA TYR A 821 4.46 -26.94 -14.44
C TYR A 821 3.06 -27.15 -13.85
N THR A 822 2.84 -26.69 -12.61
CA THR A 822 1.55 -26.79 -11.91
C THR A 822 0.45 -26.07 -12.69
N ALA A 823 0.68 -24.82 -13.09
CA ALA A 823 -0.30 -24.06 -13.87
C ALA A 823 -0.62 -24.69 -15.22
N ASN A 824 0.37 -25.28 -15.90
CA ASN A 824 0.16 -25.98 -17.17
C ASN A 824 -0.74 -27.21 -17.01
N ILE A 825 -0.58 -27.98 -15.92
CA ILE A 825 -1.50 -29.08 -15.60
C ILE A 825 -2.92 -28.55 -15.39
N LEU A 826 -3.08 -27.51 -14.56
CA LEU A 826 -4.38 -26.96 -14.20
C LEU A 826 -5.11 -26.34 -15.41
N GLU A 827 -4.39 -25.71 -16.34
CA GLU A 827 -4.94 -25.14 -17.57
C GLU A 827 -5.50 -26.21 -18.53
N ARG A 828 -4.83 -27.36 -18.64
CA ARG A 828 -5.16 -28.41 -19.63
C ARG A 828 -6.26 -29.37 -19.21
N ARG A 829 -6.64 -29.34 -17.94
CA ARG A 829 -7.51 -30.34 -17.31
C ARG A 829 -8.96 -29.91 -17.29
N ASP A 830 -9.86 -30.69 -17.89
CA ASP A 830 -11.29 -30.33 -18.02
C ASP A 830 -12.07 -30.40 -16.71
N ASP A 831 -11.62 -31.23 -15.77
CA ASP A 831 -12.14 -31.34 -14.40
C ASP A 831 -11.79 -30.12 -13.52
N VAL A 832 -10.84 -29.28 -13.93
CA VAL A 832 -10.54 -27.98 -13.30
C VAL A 832 -11.35 -26.89 -14.00
N ILE A 833 -12.23 -26.23 -13.24
CA ILE A 833 -13.00 -25.07 -13.72
C ILE A 833 -12.16 -23.81 -13.63
N SER A 834 -11.58 -23.56 -12.45
CA SER A 834 -10.72 -22.40 -12.26
C SER A 834 -9.62 -22.64 -11.24
N PHE A 835 -8.54 -21.88 -11.35
CA PHE A 835 -7.47 -21.88 -10.37
C PHE A 835 -6.92 -20.47 -10.17
N ALA A 836 -6.26 -20.24 -9.04
CA ALA A 836 -5.51 -19.03 -8.79
C ALA A 836 -4.27 -19.35 -7.95
N LYS A 837 -3.14 -18.74 -8.29
CA LYS A 837 -2.01 -18.67 -7.38
C LYS A 837 -2.38 -17.73 -6.25
N ASN A 838 -2.08 -18.10 -5.02
CA ASN A 838 -2.35 -17.30 -3.83
C ASN A 838 -1.29 -16.20 -3.67
N ASP A 839 -1.25 -15.30 -4.65
CA ASP A 839 -0.33 -14.17 -4.70
C ASP A 839 -1.16 -12.89 -4.63
N HIS A 840 -0.97 -12.10 -3.57
CA HIS A 840 -1.77 -10.88 -3.28
C HIS A 840 -3.29 -11.12 -3.13
N LEU A 841 -3.72 -12.36 -2.93
CA LEU A 841 -5.14 -12.70 -2.72
C LEU A 841 -5.60 -12.52 -1.28
N GLY A 842 -4.69 -12.66 -0.31
CA GLY A 842 -5.01 -12.55 1.11
C GLY A 842 -5.57 -13.82 1.75
N PHE A 843 -5.60 -14.96 1.03
CA PHE A 843 -5.95 -16.25 1.63
C PHE A 843 -4.83 -16.73 2.55
N GLN A 844 -5.10 -16.77 3.86
CA GLN A 844 -4.12 -17.10 4.89
C GLN A 844 -4.74 -17.91 6.02
N ILE A 845 -3.95 -18.79 6.61
CA ILE A 845 -4.33 -19.69 7.71
C ILE A 845 -3.44 -19.39 8.90
N TYR A 846 -4.03 -19.22 10.07
CA TYR A 846 -3.27 -18.96 11.29
C TYR A 846 -2.83 -20.26 11.97
N TYR A 847 -1.59 -20.30 12.44
CA TYR A 847 -1.04 -21.42 13.21
C TYR A 847 -0.15 -20.93 14.35
N MET A 848 0.03 -21.76 15.38
CA MET A 848 0.92 -21.46 16.50
C MET A 848 2.29 -22.10 16.28
N TRP A 849 3.36 -21.35 16.53
CA TRP A 849 4.73 -21.83 16.45
C TRP A 849 5.62 -21.16 17.50
N ASN A 850 6.27 -21.95 18.36
CA ASN A 850 7.13 -21.48 19.46
C ASN A 850 6.47 -20.38 20.33
N GLY A 851 5.18 -20.55 20.64
CA GLY A 851 4.42 -19.59 21.46
C GLY A 851 3.95 -18.33 20.72
N SER A 852 4.28 -18.16 19.43
CA SER A 852 3.82 -17.03 18.61
C SER A 852 2.80 -17.48 17.56
N ARG A 853 1.76 -16.67 17.36
CA ARG A 853 0.81 -16.84 16.25
C ARG A 853 1.48 -16.41 14.94
N ARG A 854 1.43 -17.27 13.93
CA ARG A 854 2.01 -17.03 12.60
C ARG A 854 0.97 -17.28 11.51
N LYS A 855 1.24 -16.75 10.32
CA LYS A 855 0.42 -16.92 9.13
C LYS A 855 1.04 -17.94 8.18
N TYR A 856 0.20 -18.75 7.57
CA TYR A 856 0.53 -19.70 6.53
C TYR A 856 -0.29 -19.37 5.28
N VAL A 857 0.37 -19.28 4.13
CA VAL A 857 -0.22 -18.92 2.84
C VAL A 857 0.05 -20.10 1.90
N PRO A 858 -0.94 -20.95 1.60
CA PRO A 858 -0.80 -22.02 0.61
C PRO A 858 -0.55 -21.46 -0.78
N ASP A 859 0.15 -22.16 -1.67
CA ASP A 859 0.57 -21.62 -2.98
C ASP A 859 -0.58 -21.46 -3.99
N PHE A 860 -1.53 -22.41 -4.06
CA PHE A 860 -2.59 -22.45 -5.06
C PHE A 860 -3.97 -22.74 -4.47
N LEU A 861 -4.98 -22.15 -5.09
CA LEU A 861 -6.39 -22.49 -4.95
C LEU A 861 -6.90 -23.07 -6.26
N VAL A 862 -7.54 -24.25 -6.21
CA VAL A 862 -8.06 -24.95 -7.40
C VAL A 862 -9.51 -25.32 -7.16
N ARG A 863 -10.41 -24.94 -8.07
CA ARG A 863 -11.84 -25.27 -8.03
C ARG A 863 -12.18 -26.29 -9.12
N TYR A 864 -12.73 -27.43 -8.69
CA TYR A 864 -13.10 -28.54 -9.55
C TYR A 864 -14.54 -28.48 -10.05
N ALA A 865 -14.82 -29.23 -11.12
CA ALA A 865 -16.17 -29.42 -11.66
C ALA A 865 -17.12 -30.14 -10.67
N SER A 866 -16.57 -30.94 -9.76
CA SER A 866 -17.33 -31.58 -8.67
C SER A 866 -17.83 -30.59 -7.60
N GLY A 867 -17.38 -29.33 -7.63
CA GLY A 867 -17.68 -28.31 -6.63
C GLY A 867 -16.68 -28.27 -5.46
N LYS A 868 -15.68 -29.17 -5.46
CA LYS A 868 -14.60 -29.17 -4.46
C LYS A 868 -13.59 -28.06 -4.71
N THR A 869 -13.01 -27.52 -3.64
CA THR A 869 -11.90 -26.56 -3.70
C THR A 869 -10.67 -27.10 -2.98
N LEU A 870 -9.53 -27.13 -3.66
CA LEU A 870 -8.25 -27.58 -3.14
C LEU A 870 -7.34 -26.40 -2.79
N ALA A 871 -6.82 -26.39 -1.57
CA ALA A 871 -5.65 -25.60 -1.18
C ALA A 871 -4.39 -26.46 -1.36
N LEU A 872 -3.53 -26.08 -2.32
CA LEU A 872 -2.35 -26.84 -2.71
C LEU A 872 -1.08 -26.08 -2.33
N GLU A 873 -0.20 -26.73 -1.58
CA GLU A 873 1.20 -26.30 -1.38
C GLU A 873 2.10 -27.06 -2.35
N ILE A 874 3.05 -26.36 -2.97
CA ILE A 874 4.08 -26.96 -3.82
C ILE A 874 5.46 -26.77 -3.21
N LYS A 875 6.41 -27.63 -3.56
CA LYS A 875 7.78 -27.64 -2.98
C LYS A 875 7.78 -27.81 -1.45
N GLY A 876 6.84 -28.59 -0.92
CA GLY A 876 6.78 -28.87 0.50
C GLY A 876 8.11 -29.47 1.00
N LYS A 877 8.69 -28.93 2.07
CA LYS A 877 9.76 -29.59 2.84
C LYS A 877 9.18 -30.09 4.14
N ASP A 878 9.48 -31.32 4.55
CA ASP A 878 8.90 -31.86 5.79
C ASP A 878 9.66 -31.44 7.06
N SER A 879 9.65 -30.14 7.36
CA SER A 879 10.18 -29.59 8.60
C SER A 879 9.14 -29.64 9.73
N PRO A 880 9.55 -29.63 11.01
CA PRO A 880 8.61 -29.52 12.15
C PRO A 880 7.64 -28.33 12.03
N GLN A 881 8.12 -27.19 11.51
CA GLN A 881 7.28 -26.02 11.28
C GLN A 881 6.27 -26.26 10.14
N ASN A 882 6.65 -26.94 9.07
CA ASN A 882 5.74 -27.26 7.98
C ASN A 882 4.71 -28.33 8.38
N LYS A 883 5.05 -29.25 9.29
CA LYS A 883 4.05 -30.12 9.95
C LYS A 883 3.01 -29.31 10.71
N ALA A 884 3.43 -28.29 11.45
CA ALA A 884 2.50 -27.40 12.17
C ALA A 884 1.58 -26.62 11.22
N LYS A 885 2.10 -26.12 10.09
CA LYS A 885 1.29 -25.48 9.03
C LYS A 885 0.25 -26.44 8.45
N ARG A 886 0.66 -27.66 8.10
CA ARG A 886 -0.25 -28.70 7.56
C ARG A 886 -1.32 -29.11 8.56
N ALA A 887 -0.96 -29.28 9.83
CA ALA A 887 -1.91 -29.55 10.89
C ALA A 887 -2.95 -28.42 11.02
N ALA A 888 -2.51 -27.16 10.95
CA ALA A 888 -3.43 -26.02 10.99
C ALA A 888 -4.34 -25.93 9.75
N LEU A 889 -3.82 -26.20 8.55
CA LEU A 889 -4.63 -26.28 7.33
C LEU A 889 -5.65 -27.44 7.39
N ALA A 890 -5.25 -28.61 7.88
CA ALA A 890 -6.16 -29.73 8.10
C ALA A 890 -7.28 -29.37 9.09
N HIS A 891 -6.91 -28.70 10.18
CA HIS A 891 -7.85 -28.21 11.18
C HIS A 891 -8.82 -27.18 10.58
N TRP A 892 -8.30 -26.23 9.79
CA TRP A 892 -9.11 -25.23 9.08
C TRP A 892 -10.10 -25.88 8.11
N VAL A 893 -9.65 -26.84 7.29
CA VAL A 893 -10.51 -27.57 6.33
C VAL A 893 -11.60 -28.34 7.06
N GLY A 894 -11.27 -29.03 8.16
CA GLY A 894 -12.25 -29.74 8.99
C GLY A 894 -13.32 -28.81 9.56
N ALA A 895 -12.93 -27.63 10.04
CA ALA A 895 -13.85 -26.63 10.58
C ALA A 895 -14.76 -26.02 9.50
N VAL A 896 -14.21 -25.65 8.35
CA VAL A 896 -14.96 -25.05 7.24
C VAL A 896 -15.95 -26.05 6.65
N ASN A 897 -15.53 -27.29 6.43
CA ASN A 897 -16.41 -28.36 5.95
C ASN A 897 -17.50 -28.69 6.98
N GLY A 898 -17.16 -28.73 8.28
CA GLY A 898 -18.11 -28.98 9.36
C GLY A 898 -19.14 -27.86 9.55
N SER A 899 -18.77 -26.61 9.26
CA SER A 899 -19.69 -25.47 9.33
C SER A 899 -20.64 -25.37 8.13
N GLY A 900 -20.25 -25.90 6.96
CA GLY A 900 -21.01 -25.78 5.72
C GLY A 900 -21.01 -24.36 5.11
N GLY A 901 -21.59 -24.21 3.91
CA GLY A 901 -21.82 -22.91 3.25
C GLY A 901 -20.71 -22.41 2.30
N PHE A 902 -19.53 -23.03 2.29
CA PHE A 902 -18.38 -22.62 1.46
C PHE A 902 -17.91 -23.68 0.46
N GLY A 903 -18.78 -24.65 0.12
CA GLY A 903 -18.41 -25.83 -0.66
C GLY A 903 -17.57 -26.82 0.16
N GLU A 904 -17.15 -27.91 -0.48
CA GLU A 904 -16.26 -28.90 0.14
C GLU A 904 -14.80 -28.52 -0.13
N TRP A 905 -14.02 -28.35 0.93
CA TRP A 905 -12.60 -28.03 0.88
C TRP A 905 -11.74 -29.26 1.10
N CYS A 906 -10.59 -29.29 0.42
CA CYS A 906 -9.55 -30.28 0.62
C CYS A 906 -8.17 -29.60 0.58
N TRP A 907 -7.14 -30.30 1.06
CA TRP A 907 -5.78 -29.82 1.02
C TRP A 907 -4.81 -30.94 0.65
N ASP A 908 -3.70 -30.59 0.00
CA ASP A 908 -2.60 -31.51 -0.24
C ASP A 908 -1.28 -30.76 -0.43
N VAL A 909 -0.17 -31.49 -0.38
CA VAL A 909 1.18 -30.93 -0.53
C VAL A 909 1.99 -31.77 -1.51
N ALA A 910 2.52 -31.12 -2.55
CA ALA A 910 3.42 -31.75 -3.51
C ALA A 910 4.89 -31.60 -3.07
N PHE A 911 5.57 -32.72 -2.90
CA PHE A 911 7.00 -32.83 -2.57
C PHE A 911 7.86 -33.03 -3.83
N ALA A 912 7.28 -33.56 -4.91
CA ALA A 912 7.85 -33.57 -6.26
C ALA A 912 6.89 -32.99 -7.32
N PRO A 913 7.36 -32.42 -8.44
CA PRO A 913 6.47 -31.86 -9.47
C PRO A 913 5.47 -32.89 -10.00
N ALA A 914 5.92 -34.12 -10.25
CA ALA A 914 5.09 -35.18 -10.80
C ALA A 914 3.84 -35.50 -9.94
N GLU A 915 3.94 -35.33 -8.61
CA GLU A 915 2.84 -35.58 -7.68
C GLU A 915 1.67 -34.61 -7.86
N VAL A 916 1.89 -33.44 -8.47
CA VAL A 916 0.81 -32.47 -8.74
C VAL A 916 -0.29 -33.11 -9.58
N GLN A 917 0.06 -33.92 -10.58
CA GLN A 917 -0.94 -34.59 -11.42
C GLN A 917 -1.74 -35.65 -10.65
N ASP A 918 -1.08 -36.37 -9.75
CA ASP A 918 -1.72 -37.39 -8.91
C ASP A 918 -2.65 -36.76 -7.89
N ILE A 919 -2.19 -35.68 -7.24
CA ILE A 919 -2.99 -34.89 -6.30
C ILE A 919 -4.23 -34.32 -6.98
N VAL A 920 -4.05 -33.72 -8.16
CA VAL A 920 -5.17 -33.12 -8.89
C VAL A 920 -6.18 -34.20 -9.27
N SER A 921 -5.73 -35.40 -9.69
CA SER A 921 -6.62 -36.52 -10.03
C SER A 921 -7.30 -37.15 -8.81
N LYS A 922 -6.64 -37.15 -7.65
CA LYS A 922 -7.16 -37.68 -6.39
C LYS A 922 -8.35 -36.87 -5.86
N HIS A 923 -8.35 -35.56 -6.08
CA HIS A 923 -9.34 -34.64 -5.49
C HIS A 923 -10.38 -34.08 -6.47
N ALA A 924 -10.29 -34.41 -7.76
CA ALA A 924 -11.16 -33.91 -8.82
C ALA A 924 -12.54 -34.61 -8.91
#